data_AF-A0A654DYG9-F1
#
_entry.id   AF-A0A654DYG9-F1
#
_cell.length_a   1.000
_cell.length_b   1.000
_cell.length_c   1.000
_cell.angle_alpha   90.00
_cell.angle_beta   90.00
_cell.angle_gamma   90.00
#
_symmetry.space_group_name_H-M   'P 1'
#
loop_
_entity.id
_entity.type
_entity.pdbx_description
1 polymer ?
#
loop_
_entity_poly.entity_id
_entity_poly.type
_entity_poly.pdbx_seq_one_letter_code
_entity_poly.pdbx_strand_id
1 'polypeptide(L)'
;MMKHLLLSIAFLLLMMSAGAQAANDGRVLLQGFYWESSHDYPGDWYSHLEGKSADMNAAGIDMIWLPPPSDAGSLEGYLPRELNNFANSYGSLAEHQSLLSTLNGLGIEAIADIVVNHRVGSTNWVDFTNPTWGTNSITGDDEVWSNSAYSGISLRGNNDSGTPYAAARDIDHSQGFVQNDIKAFLDNLKAIGYDGWRYDFVHGFDPYYFTVYNGHTNPTFSVGENWSANKQVVQDWVNATGSTAFDFSTYYTLKAVIKDNNYSYLSTQGAPSGGIGWDPRHYTTFIENHDTPDYDPGNNVLNGNNVGQSYAYLLTHPGVPCIYWPHMYEWGSAVTNEIKALIQVRKDAGIHSESPVTIHRSENGLYVASIAGDIHSVFLKMGYGNWGDPAAEGMGSTWTLAASGTNYAVWSEGGTGGGGGGGSMTVYVQGYSHAYAWDSNQNPLLGAWPGTAMTAGAGGWNEVTISADCSNVIFSNNGAGQTADLSTCNDMPYYENGTWYASEPGGGGGGSSGSMTVYAQGYTHAYAWDANLNPLLGAWPGSALGTGPNGWSEISISEDCANIIFSNNGSNQTSDLYTCSDSPYYSNGAWYATDPNGGGSTLTVYVQGYSHFYAWGDGQTYTNGWPGSTLTNNGDGWYYGVIPANCSNVIFNNNGANQTADLYTCGPTSYYANGSWSGSGSRAAIFDDNDLTIYPNPFFSQASVSFSLKTAAHVRLEVFNTSGQSMKLFDSDLAEGGHQITFHASQLPPSNAMYIVRVSVNDEQYTRKIVVK
;
A
#
# COMPACT_ATOMS: atom_id res chain seq x y z
N MET A 1 -46.58 41.34 12.40
CA MET A 1 -46.25 39.93 12.71
C MET A 1 -45.66 39.11 11.56
N MET A 2 -45.43 39.67 10.36
CA MET A 2 -44.82 38.91 9.23
C MET A 2 -43.37 39.31 8.89
N LYS A 3 -42.76 40.26 9.61
CA LYS A 3 -41.34 40.64 9.42
C LYS A 3 -40.34 39.95 10.37
N HIS A 4 -40.83 39.23 11.38
CA HIS A 4 -39.98 38.50 12.34
C HIS A 4 -39.90 37.00 12.08
N LEU A 5 -40.75 36.45 11.19
CA LEU A 5 -40.76 35.03 10.84
C LEU A 5 -39.81 34.70 9.67
N LEU A 6 -39.49 35.68 8.82
CA LEU A 6 -38.53 35.52 7.71
C LEU A 6 -37.07 35.68 8.16
N LEU A 7 -36.82 36.35 9.30
CA LEU A 7 -35.48 36.47 9.88
C LEU A 7 -35.06 35.22 10.68
N SER A 8 -36.03 34.42 11.14
CA SER A 8 -35.78 33.20 11.91
C SER A 8 -35.59 31.96 11.02
N ILE A 9 -36.09 31.98 9.78
CA ILE A 9 -35.87 30.91 8.80
C ILE A 9 -34.55 31.11 8.04
N ALA A 10 -34.08 32.36 7.87
CA ALA A 10 -32.76 32.64 7.31
C ALA A 10 -31.60 32.36 8.28
N PHE A 11 -31.86 32.27 9.59
CA PHE A 11 -30.86 31.94 10.61
C PHE A 11 -30.81 30.43 10.93
N LEU A 12 -31.81 29.65 10.50
CA LEU A 12 -31.82 28.18 10.62
C LEU A 12 -31.26 27.46 9.37
N LEU A 13 -30.92 28.21 8.33
CA LEU A 13 -30.28 27.71 7.10
C LEU A 13 -28.79 28.12 6.98
N LEU A 14 -28.22 28.69 8.03
CA LEU A 14 -26.77 28.76 8.22
C LEU A 14 -26.39 27.73 9.30
N MET A 15 -25.36 26.93 9.02
CA MET A 15 -24.76 25.88 9.88
C MET A 15 -25.30 24.45 9.72
N MET A 16 -25.62 24.02 8.51
CA MET A 16 -25.13 22.70 8.10
C MET A 16 -23.77 22.92 7.44
N SER A 17 -22.75 23.15 8.26
CA SER A 17 -21.38 22.90 7.79
C SER A 17 -21.36 21.41 7.45
N ALA A 18 -21.28 21.09 6.16
CA ALA A 18 -20.79 19.80 5.73
C ALA A 18 -19.38 19.69 6.31
N GLY A 19 -19.26 19.09 7.49
CA GLY A 19 -17.97 18.77 8.07
C GLY A 19 -17.31 17.80 7.11
N ALA A 20 -16.05 18.04 6.75
CA ALA A 20 -15.24 17.10 5.99
C ALA A 20 -15.16 15.73 6.69
N GLN A 21 -15.49 15.67 7.99
CA GLN A 21 -15.41 14.48 8.82
C GLN A 21 -16.76 13.81 9.07
N ALA A 22 -16.89 12.55 8.65
CA ALA A 22 -18.03 11.70 8.96
C ALA A 22 -18.15 11.47 10.48
N ALA A 23 -19.39 11.44 10.99
CA ALA A 23 -19.66 10.92 12.32
C ALA A 23 -19.42 9.40 12.34
N ASN A 24 -18.99 8.86 13.47
CA ASN A 24 -18.67 7.44 13.62
C ASN A 24 -17.78 6.91 12.48
N ASP A 25 -16.67 7.59 12.18
CA ASP A 25 -15.80 7.22 11.07
C ASP A 25 -14.99 5.96 11.39
N GLY A 26 -15.31 4.85 10.72
CA GLY A 26 -14.65 3.55 10.86
C GLY A 26 -13.46 3.34 9.92
N ARG A 27 -13.07 4.36 9.14
CA ARG A 27 -11.98 4.25 8.17
C ARG A 27 -10.61 4.15 8.85
N VAL A 28 -9.68 3.51 8.16
CA VAL A 28 -8.28 3.32 8.53
C VAL A 28 -7.43 4.00 7.46
N LEU A 29 -6.60 4.95 7.90
CA LEU A 29 -5.69 5.70 7.06
C LEU A 29 -4.33 4.99 6.99
N LEU A 30 -3.74 4.93 5.81
CA LEU A 30 -2.34 4.60 5.59
C LEU A 30 -1.60 5.84 5.12
N GLN A 31 -0.51 6.23 5.79
CA GLN A 31 0.47 7.12 5.17
C GLN A 31 1.22 6.30 4.11
N GLY A 32 0.96 6.59 2.84
CA GLY A 32 1.45 5.87 1.67
C GLY A 32 2.86 6.28 1.22
N PHE A 33 3.72 6.72 2.13
CA PHE A 33 5.11 7.11 1.86
C PHE A 33 5.88 7.25 3.17
N TYR A 34 7.20 7.33 3.04
CA TYR A 34 8.16 7.70 4.07
C TYR A 34 9.15 8.73 3.50
N TRP A 35 10.03 9.28 4.32
CA TRP A 35 10.88 10.41 3.93
C TRP A 35 11.68 10.11 2.65
N GLU A 36 12.28 8.93 2.57
CA GLU A 36 13.16 8.51 1.47
C GLU A 36 12.40 7.94 0.26
N SER A 37 11.06 7.92 0.23
CA SER A 37 10.31 7.26 -0.86
C SER A 37 10.69 7.74 -2.27
N SER A 38 10.88 9.05 -2.49
CA SER A 38 11.32 9.58 -3.80
C SER A 38 12.82 9.42 -4.06
N HIS A 39 13.61 9.14 -3.02
CA HIS A 39 15.02 8.81 -3.14
C HIS A 39 15.22 7.33 -3.50
N ASP A 40 14.53 6.44 -2.79
CA ASP A 40 14.59 4.99 -2.96
C ASP A 40 13.90 4.52 -4.25
N TYR A 41 12.85 5.23 -4.67
CA TYR A 41 12.07 4.95 -5.88
C TYR A 41 11.99 6.20 -6.79
N PRO A 42 13.13 6.63 -7.36
CA PRO A 42 13.21 7.89 -8.09
C PRO A 42 12.31 7.87 -9.32
N GLY A 43 11.20 8.62 -9.26
CA GLY A 43 10.20 8.69 -10.31
C GLY A 43 9.33 7.44 -10.47
N ASP A 44 9.34 6.50 -9.53
CA ASP A 44 8.62 5.21 -9.64
C ASP A 44 7.76 4.88 -8.40
N TRP A 45 7.68 5.80 -7.43
CA TRP A 45 6.92 5.59 -6.20
C TRP A 45 5.43 5.35 -6.46
N TYR A 46 4.82 6.06 -7.42
CA TYR A 46 3.40 5.86 -7.73
C TYR A 46 3.10 4.45 -8.28
N SER A 47 3.94 3.95 -9.18
CA SER A 47 3.85 2.57 -9.69
C SER A 47 4.07 1.54 -8.58
N HIS A 48 5.01 1.82 -7.66
CA HIS A 48 5.27 0.98 -6.50
C HIS A 48 4.02 0.85 -5.60
N LEU A 49 3.36 1.97 -5.30
CA LEU A 49 2.11 2.00 -4.54
C LEU A 49 0.98 1.27 -5.27
N GLU A 50 0.87 1.45 -6.59
CA GLU A 50 -0.17 0.81 -7.39
C GLU A 50 -0.06 -0.72 -7.29
N GLY A 51 1.17 -1.26 -7.36
CA GLY A 51 1.46 -2.69 -7.17
C GLY A 51 1.10 -3.24 -5.78
N LYS A 52 0.84 -2.37 -4.79
CA LYS A 52 0.41 -2.74 -3.43
C LYS A 52 -1.07 -2.50 -3.16
N SER A 53 -1.80 -1.84 -4.07
CA SER A 53 -3.17 -1.37 -3.81
C SER A 53 -4.15 -2.52 -3.50
N ALA A 54 -4.02 -3.67 -4.14
CA ALA A 54 -4.84 -4.85 -3.84
C ALA A 54 -4.59 -5.41 -2.43
N ASP A 55 -3.33 -5.39 -1.96
CA ASP A 55 -2.98 -5.82 -0.61
C ASP A 55 -3.48 -4.82 0.44
N MET A 56 -3.44 -3.51 0.15
CA MET A 56 -4.01 -2.47 1.01
C MET A 56 -5.52 -2.66 1.19
N ASN A 57 -6.24 -2.91 0.10
CA ASN A 57 -7.69 -3.18 0.15
C ASN A 57 -7.98 -4.43 1.01
N ALA A 58 -7.27 -5.53 0.73
CA ALA A 58 -7.42 -6.77 1.49
C ALA A 58 -7.05 -6.63 2.98
N ALA A 59 -6.17 -5.70 3.32
CA ALA A 59 -5.81 -5.37 4.69
C ALA A 59 -6.86 -4.52 5.42
N GLY A 60 -7.86 -3.98 4.71
CA GLY A 60 -8.89 -3.11 5.28
C GLY A 60 -8.48 -1.64 5.39
N ILE A 61 -7.55 -1.18 4.53
CA ILE A 61 -7.23 0.24 4.38
C ILE A 61 -8.32 0.92 3.55
N ASP A 62 -8.90 2.00 4.07
CA ASP A 62 -9.97 2.74 3.38
C ASP A 62 -9.48 4.09 2.85
N MET A 63 -8.39 4.63 3.38
CA MET A 63 -7.80 5.89 2.95
C MET A 63 -6.28 5.78 2.84
N ILE A 64 -5.69 6.47 1.86
CA ILE A 64 -4.24 6.58 1.71
C ILE A 64 -3.81 8.04 1.59
N TRP A 65 -2.96 8.49 2.50
CA TRP A 65 -2.28 9.78 2.43
C TRP A 65 -1.05 9.66 1.54
N LEU A 66 -1.14 10.28 0.37
CA LEU A 66 -0.09 10.36 -0.64
C LEU A 66 0.80 11.60 -0.43
N PRO A 67 2.08 11.55 -0.84
CA PRO A 67 3.01 12.67 -0.65
C PRO A 67 2.57 13.92 -1.43
N PRO A 68 3.21 15.09 -1.20
CA PRO A 68 2.87 16.32 -1.90
C PRO A 68 2.84 16.12 -3.43
N PRO A 69 1.71 16.41 -4.11
CA PRO A 69 1.50 15.99 -5.49
C PRO A 69 2.16 16.93 -6.51
N SER A 70 2.70 18.07 -6.08
CA SER A 70 3.21 19.12 -6.97
C SER A 70 4.70 18.96 -7.25
N ASP A 71 5.13 19.50 -8.39
CA ASP A 71 6.54 19.82 -8.63
C ASP A 71 7.10 20.69 -7.51
N ALA A 72 8.31 20.34 -7.07
CA ALA A 72 8.95 20.92 -5.91
C ALA A 72 10.46 21.14 -6.12
N GLY A 73 11.03 22.03 -5.32
CA GLY A 73 12.48 22.23 -5.21
C GLY A 73 13.19 21.19 -4.34
N SER A 74 12.44 20.39 -3.58
CA SER A 74 12.92 19.25 -2.79
C SER A 74 12.41 17.93 -3.39
N LEU A 75 13.10 16.83 -3.10
CA LEU A 75 12.67 15.50 -3.58
C LEU A 75 11.39 15.04 -2.87
N GLU A 76 11.23 15.44 -1.61
CA GLU A 76 10.15 15.05 -0.71
C GLU A 76 8.87 15.86 -0.92
N GLY A 77 8.90 16.88 -1.79
CA GLY A 77 7.71 17.64 -2.18
C GLY A 77 7.37 18.86 -1.31
N TYR A 78 7.92 18.97 -0.09
CA TYR A 78 7.63 20.06 0.86
C TYR A 78 8.18 21.44 0.49
N LEU A 79 8.86 21.60 -0.64
CA LEU A 79 9.22 22.92 -1.20
C LEU A 79 8.51 23.12 -2.55
N PRO A 80 7.16 23.25 -2.58
CA PRO A 80 6.42 23.29 -3.83
C PRO A 80 6.81 24.49 -4.68
N ARG A 81 6.91 24.29 -5.98
CA ARG A 81 7.31 25.32 -6.96
C ARG A 81 6.19 25.59 -7.95
N GLU A 82 5.70 24.56 -8.65
CA GLU A 82 4.59 24.65 -9.60
C GLU A 82 3.39 23.84 -9.10
N LEU A 83 2.44 24.50 -8.43
CA LEU A 83 1.29 23.85 -7.78
C LEU A 83 0.45 22.98 -8.72
N ASN A 84 0.25 23.38 -9.99
CA ASN A 84 -0.51 22.55 -10.94
C ASN A 84 0.37 21.74 -11.89
N ASN A 85 1.62 21.45 -11.53
CA ASN A 85 2.43 20.48 -12.24
C ASN A 85 2.52 19.21 -11.39
N PHE A 86 1.73 18.19 -11.75
CA PHE A 86 1.68 16.93 -10.99
C PHE A 86 2.63 15.84 -11.51
N ALA A 87 3.58 16.20 -12.38
CA ALA A 87 4.75 15.37 -12.64
C ALA A 87 5.87 15.82 -11.67
N ASN A 88 6.29 14.92 -10.80
CA ASN A 88 7.17 15.25 -9.68
C ASN A 88 8.17 14.11 -9.40
N SER A 89 8.90 14.18 -8.28
CA SER A 89 9.93 13.20 -7.91
C SER A 89 9.41 11.80 -7.61
N TYR A 90 8.11 11.64 -7.35
CA TYR A 90 7.46 10.35 -7.06
C TYR A 90 6.97 9.64 -8.33
N GLY A 91 6.81 10.37 -9.45
CA GLY A 91 6.45 9.78 -10.73
C GLY A 91 5.87 10.79 -11.73
N SER A 92 5.58 10.29 -12.92
CA SER A 92 4.90 11.05 -13.97
C SER A 92 3.42 11.27 -13.65
N LEU A 93 2.81 12.28 -14.29
CA LEU A 93 1.37 12.51 -14.20
C LEU A 93 0.55 11.27 -14.61
N ALA A 94 1.03 10.48 -15.57
CA ALA A 94 0.33 9.29 -16.03
C ALA A 94 0.30 8.17 -14.98
N GLU A 95 1.44 7.91 -14.33
CA GLU A 95 1.54 6.94 -13.23
C GLU A 95 0.72 7.42 -12.03
N HIS A 96 0.77 8.72 -11.74
CA HIS A 96 -0.03 9.33 -10.68
C HIS A 96 -1.52 9.13 -10.91
N GLN A 97 -2.02 9.42 -12.12
CA GLN A 97 -3.43 9.19 -12.47
C GLN A 97 -3.80 7.70 -12.49
N SER A 98 -2.89 6.81 -12.89
CA SER A 98 -3.12 5.36 -12.85
C SER A 98 -3.33 4.89 -11.41
N LEU A 99 -2.41 5.26 -10.51
CA LEU A 99 -2.53 4.96 -9.08
C LEU A 99 -3.86 5.47 -8.52
N LEU A 100 -4.21 6.74 -8.74
CA LEU A 100 -5.48 7.31 -8.25
C LEU A 100 -6.69 6.57 -8.81
N SER A 101 -6.69 6.21 -10.09
CA SER A 101 -7.76 5.41 -10.70
C SER A 101 -7.87 4.02 -10.07
N THR A 102 -6.74 3.37 -9.79
CA THR A 102 -6.68 2.03 -9.17
C THR A 102 -7.19 2.06 -7.74
N LEU A 103 -6.74 3.02 -6.93
CA LEU A 103 -7.20 3.22 -5.55
C LEU A 103 -8.72 3.47 -5.49
N ASN A 104 -9.21 4.40 -6.31
CA ASN A 104 -10.64 4.71 -6.40
C ASN A 104 -11.47 3.50 -6.86
N GLY A 105 -10.95 2.70 -7.79
CA GLY A 105 -11.59 1.47 -8.25
C GLY A 105 -11.71 0.39 -7.15
N LEU A 106 -10.83 0.44 -6.15
CA LEU A 106 -10.86 -0.43 -4.96
C LEU A 106 -11.64 0.18 -3.78
N GLY A 107 -12.12 1.43 -3.91
CA GLY A 107 -12.77 2.15 -2.82
C GLY A 107 -11.82 2.68 -1.75
N ILE A 108 -10.51 2.79 -2.07
CA ILE A 108 -9.52 3.43 -1.19
C ILE A 108 -9.45 4.92 -1.57
N GLU A 109 -9.86 5.79 -0.66
CA GLU A 109 -9.88 7.23 -0.90
C GLU A 109 -8.47 7.82 -0.84
N ALA A 110 -8.09 8.61 -1.84
CA ALA A 110 -6.78 9.23 -1.90
C ALA A 110 -6.79 10.60 -1.22
N ILE A 111 -5.88 10.79 -0.26
CA ILE A 111 -5.71 12.02 0.52
C ILE A 111 -4.41 12.70 0.08
N ALA A 112 -4.49 13.91 -0.49
CA ALA A 112 -3.29 14.64 -0.94
C ALA A 112 -2.65 15.40 0.21
N ASP A 113 -1.31 15.40 0.29
CA ASP A 113 -0.58 16.33 1.12
C ASP A 113 -0.56 17.73 0.50
N ILE A 114 -1.15 18.70 1.19
CA ILE A 114 -1.36 20.07 0.71
C ILE A 114 -0.38 21.00 1.42
N VAL A 115 0.68 21.35 0.70
CA VAL A 115 1.70 22.33 1.12
C VAL A 115 1.40 23.68 0.49
N VAL A 116 0.77 24.56 1.26
CA VAL A 116 0.39 25.91 0.77
C VAL A 116 0.78 27.05 1.70
N ASN A 117 1.39 26.77 2.86
CA ASN A 117 1.95 27.81 3.73
C ASN A 117 3.04 28.60 2.99
N HIS A 118 3.96 27.86 2.35
CA HIS A 118 5.14 28.42 1.73
C HIS A 118 5.37 27.84 0.34
N ARG A 119 6.17 28.55 -0.46
CA ARG A 119 6.46 28.18 -1.85
C ARG A 119 7.83 28.65 -2.29
N VAL A 120 8.52 27.87 -3.12
CA VAL A 120 9.81 28.29 -3.73
C VAL A 120 9.59 28.88 -5.11
N GLY A 121 10.49 29.78 -5.51
CA GLY A 121 10.43 30.39 -6.83
C GLY A 121 11.03 29.53 -7.94
N SER A 122 10.71 29.86 -9.19
CA SER A 122 11.16 29.10 -10.36
C SER A 122 12.60 29.38 -10.73
N THR A 123 13.01 30.65 -10.72
CA THR A 123 14.36 31.08 -11.12
C THR A 123 15.08 31.83 -10.01
N ASN A 124 14.34 32.39 -9.05
CA ASN A 124 14.85 33.15 -7.92
C ASN A 124 13.93 32.95 -6.70
N TRP A 125 14.03 33.82 -5.70
CA TRP A 125 13.30 33.65 -4.44
C TRP A 125 11.90 34.26 -4.45
N VAL A 126 11.51 35.03 -5.47
CA VAL A 126 10.24 35.80 -5.45
C VAL A 126 9.46 35.70 -6.76
N ASP A 127 9.75 34.71 -7.61
CA ASP A 127 9.05 34.45 -8.86
C ASP A 127 8.29 33.11 -8.82
N PHE A 128 6.98 33.15 -8.94
CA PHE A 128 6.16 31.93 -8.94
C PHE A 128 5.62 31.61 -10.33
N THR A 129 5.55 30.32 -10.66
CA THR A 129 5.01 29.82 -11.94
C THR A 129 3.99 28.74 -11.67
N ASN A 130 2.87 28.76 -12.39
CA ASN A 130 1.83 27.73 -12.33
C ASN A 130 1.27 27.46 -10.91
N PRO A 131 0.48 28.39 -10.32
CA PRO A 131 0.05 29.68 -10.87
C PRO A 131 1.14 30.75 -10.78
N THR A 132 1.08 31.73 -11.67
CA THR A 132 1.99 32.89 -11.64
C THR A 132 1.49 33.92 -10.65
N TRP A 133 2.31 34.19 -9.63
CA TRP A 133 2.03 35.22 -8.63
C TRP A 133 3.11 36.29 -8.62
N GLY A 134 2.70 37.54 -8.37
CA GLY A 134 3.62 38.64 -8.11
C GLY A 134 4.10 38.64 -6.66
N THR A 135 5.08 39.48 -6.35
CA THR A 135 5.66 39.62 -5.00
C THR A 135 4.65 40.01 -3.91
N ASN A 136 3.47 40.50 -4.29
CA ASN A 136 2.35 40.74 -3.36
C ASN A 136 1.63 39.47 -2.89
N SER A 137 2.01 38.27 -3.36
CA SER A 137 1.57 37.01 -2.78
C SER A 137 2.46 36.53 -1.64
N ILE A 138 3.60 37.18 -1.38
CA ILE A 138 4.53 36.84 -0.30
C ILE A 138 4.19 37.73 0.89
N THR A 139 4.22 37.18 2.10
CA THR A 139 3.93 37.94 3.32
C THR A 139 4.85 39.15 3.46
N GLY A 140 4.33 40.26 3.97
CA GLY A 140 5.00 41.56 4.01
C GLY A 140 6.25 41.62 4.90
N ASP A 141 6.35 40.68 5.84
CA ASP A 141 7.38 40.51 6.84
C ASP A 141 8.24 39.25 6.65
N ASP A 142 8.09 38.53 5.53
CA ASP A 142 9.00 37.45 5.11
C ASP A 142 10.47 37.92 5.11
N GLU A 143 11.38 37.05 5.56
CA GLU A 143 12.79 37.40 5.71
C GLU A 143 13.52 37.70 4.38
N VAL A 144 12.94 37.33 3.23
CA VAL A 144 13.44 37.67 1.89
C VAL A 144 13.66 39.16 1.73
N TRP A 145 12.84 39.98 2.39
CA TRP A 145 12.90 41.43 2.28
C TRP A 145 14.11 42.05 2.97
N SER A 146 14.78 41.28 3.83
CA SER A 146 16.06 41.66 4.43
C SER A 146 17.26 41.34 3.52
N ASN A 147 17.06 40.53 2.48
CA ASN A 147 18.09 40.25 1.47
C ASN A 147 18.27 41.46 0.55
N SER A 148 19.51 41.93 0.37
CA SER A 148 19.83 43.12 -0.42
C SER A 148 19.42 43.02 -1.90
N ALA A 149 19.26 41.80 -2.43
CA ALA A 149 18.76 41.58 -3.79
C ALA A 149 17.27 41.94 -3.95
N TYR A 150 16.47 41.85 -2.89
CA TYR A 150 15.01 42.01 -2.92
C TYR A 150 14.49 43.15 -2.03
N SER A 151 15.32 43.71 -1.16
CA SER A 151 14.92 44.75 -0.19
C SER A 151 14.36 46.02 -0.83
N GLY A 152 14.70 46.30 -2.09
CA GLY A 152 14.16 47.43 -2.86
C GLY A 152 12.75 47.21 -3.44
N ILE A 153 12.20 45.99 -3.36
CA ILE A 153 10.86 45.68 -3.85
C ILE A 153 9.83 46.14 -2.82
N SER A 154 8.95 47.07 -3.21
CA SER A 154 7.91 47.63 -2.34
C SER A 154 6.55 46.96 -2.47
N LEU A 155 6.27 46.26 -3.58
CA LEU A 155 5.04 45.51 -3.76
C LEU A 155 5.14 44.19 -2.99
N ARG A 156 4.47 44.11 -1.84
CA ARG A 156 4.47 42.96 -0.91
C ARG A 156 3.05 42.68 -0.42
N GLY A 157 2.82 41.48 0.09
CA GLY A 157 1.55 41.11 0.71
C GLY A 157 1.36 41.77 2.09
N ASN A 158 0.29 41.38 2.76
CA ASN A 158 0.08 41.65 4.18
C ASN A 158 1.04 40.81 5.02
N ASN A 159 1.23 41.22 6.28
CA ASN A 159 2.04 40.46 7.22
C ASN A 159 1.49 39.05 7.42
N ASP A 160 2.40 38.15 7.76
CA ASP A 160 2.10 36.77 8.08
C ASP A 160 1.01 36.68 9.16
N SER A 161 0.13 35.70 8.97
CA SER A 161 -0.96 35.39 9.91
C SER A 161 -0.62 34.23 10.84
N GLY A 162 0.51 33.55 10.62
CA GLY A 162 0.97 32.44 11.43
C GLY A 162 2.48 32.42 11.62
N THR A 163 3.04 31.22 11.65
CA THR A 163 4.46 30.96 11.93
C THR A 163 5.24 30.96 10.62
N PRO A 164 6.33 31.74 10.50
CA PRO A 164 7.09 31.81 9.25
C PRO A 164 7.92 30.55 8.97
N TYR A 165 8.20 30.27 7.70
CA TYR A 165 9.02 29.16 7.22
C TYR A 165 10.21 29.64 6.37
N ALA A 166 11.36 29.81 7.02
CA ALA A 166 12.52 30.51 6.44
C ALA A 166 13.21 29.84 5.23
N ALA A 167 12.87 28.60 4.88
CA ALA A 167 13.48 27.91 3.74
C ALA A 167 12.74 28.18 2.41
N ALA A 168 11.56 28.79 2.44
CA ALA A 168 10.77 29.17 1.27
C ALA A 168 10.05 30.50 1.52
N ARG A 169 9.15 30.93 0.62
CA ARG A 169 8.39 32.17 0.81
C ARG A 169 7.02 31.88 1.40
N ASP A 170 6.74 32.47 2.55
CA ASP A 170 5.43 32.40 3.20
C ASP A 170 4.39 33.16 2.36
N ILE A 171 3.24 32.53 2.15
CA ILE A 171 2.22 32.98 1.21
C ILE A 171 1.14 33.79 1.93
N ASP A 172 0.82 34.97 1.40
CA ASP A 172 -0.25 35.82 1.91
C ASP A 172 -1.62 35.31 1.46
N HIS A 173 -2.21 34.44 2.27
CA HIS A 173 -3.54 33.88 2.07
C HIS A 173 -4.67 34.93 2.11
N SER A 174 -4.42 36.17 2.57
CA SER A 174 -5.45 37.23 2.55
C SER A 174 -5.71 37.79 1.15
N GLN A 175 -4.81 37.53 0.19
CA GLN A 175 -5.00 37.95 -1.19
C GLN A 175 -6.05 37.09 -1.90
N GLY A 176 -7.07 37.76 -2.48
CA GLY A 176 -8.15 37.05 -3.18
C GLY A 176 -7.67 36.21 -4.38
N PHE A 177 -6.62 36.64 -5.09
CA PHE A 177 -6.07 35.86 -6.21
C PHE A 177 -5.33 34.60 -5.72
N VAL A 178 -4.60 34.68 -4.61
CA VAL A 178 -3.96 33.51 -3.96
C VAL A 178 -5.02 32.50 -3.56
N GLN A 179 -6.10 32.94 -2.89
CA GLN A 179 -7.20 32.05 -2.50
C GLN A 179 -7.86 31.38 -3.70
N ASN A 180 -8.11 32.12 -4.78
CA ASN A 180 -8.75 31.58 -5.98
C ASN A 180 -7.86 30.55 -6.67
N ASP A 181 -6.56 30.79 -6.76
CA ASP A 181 -5.64 29.87 -7.40
C ASP A 181 -5.39 28.62 -6.55
N ILE A 182 -5.36 28.73 -5.22
CA ILE A 182 -5.32 27.56 -4.32
C ILE A 182 -6.61 26.73 -4.46
N LYS A 183 -7.78 27.36 -4.53
CA LYS A 183 -9.04 26.64 -4.80
C LYS A 183 -8.99 25.89 -6.13
N ALA A 184 -8.52 26.55 -7.19
CA ALA A 184 -8.35 25.93 -8.49
C ALA A 184 -7.35 24.75 -8.46
N PHE A 185 -6.25 24.89 -7.72
CA PHE A 185 -5.30 23.80 -7.48
C PHE A 185 -5.95 22.59 -6.82
N LEU A 186 -6.74 22.80 -5.76
CA LEU A 186 -7.45 21.70 -5.11
C LEU A 186 -8.54 21.09 -6.01
N ASP A 187 -9.24 21.90 -6.82
CA ASP A 187 -10.19 21.40 -7.82
C ASP A 187 -9.47 20.53 -8.89
N ASN A 188 -8.26 20.93 -9.31
CA ASN A 188 -7.45 20.16 -10.24
C ASN A 188 -6.97 18.82 -9.63
N LEU A 189 -6.65 18.80 -8.33
CA LEU A 189 -6.35 17.55 -7.62
C LEU A 189 -7.58 16.62 -7.57
N LYS A 190 -8.76 17.16 -7.28
CA LYS A 190 -10.01 16.38 -7.37
C LYS A 190 -10.25 15.84 -8.77
N ALA A 191 -9.97 16.63 -9.79
CA ALA A 191 -10.15 16.22 -11.19
C ALA A 191 -9.27 15.03 -11.60
N ILE A 192 -8.10 14.83 -10.96
CA ILE A 192 -7.24 13.67 -11.22
C ILE A 192 -7.54 12.48 -10.30
N GLY A 193 -8.42 12.63 -9.30
CA GLY A 193 -8.93 11.52 -8.49
C GLY A 193 -8.62 11.57 -6.99
N TYR A 194 -8.23 12.72 -6.44
CA TYR A 194 -8.12 12.88 -4.99
C TYR A 194 -9.48 13.17 -4.32
N ASP A 195 -9.66 12.66 -3.10
CA ASP A 195 -10.91 12.75 -2.33
C ASP A 195 -10.83 13.72 -1.16
N GLY A 196 -9.64 13.87 -0.57
CA GLY A 196 -9.43 14.65 0.64
C GLY A 196 -8.02 15.19 0.84
N TRP A 197 -7.81 15.93 1.94
CA TRP A 197 -6.63 16.77 2.15
C TRP A 197 -5.93 16.48 3.49
N ARG A 198 -4.61 16.28 3.46
CA ARG A 198 -3.74 16.46 4.63
C ARG A 198 -3.10 17.84 4.52
N TYR A 199 -3.35 18.73 5.47
CA TYR A 199 -2.78 20.06 5.46
C TYR A 199 -1.45 20.07 6.22
N ASP A 200 -0.39 20.44 5.50
CA ASP A 200 0.95 20.64 6.02
C ASP A 200 1.04 21.92 6.87
N PHE A 201 1.87 21.87 7.91
CA PHE A 201 2.32 23.04 8.67
C PHE A 201 1.20 24.04 9.02
N VAL A 202 0.13 23.55 9.65
CA VAL A 202 -1.15 24.30 9.77
C VAL A 202 -1.10 25.53 10.69
N HIS A 203 0.02 25.72 11.39
CA HIS A 203 0.31 26.93 12.17
C HIS A 203 0.90 28.06 11.34
N GLY A 204 1.18 27.82 10.06
CA GLY A 204 1.77 28.78 9.14
C GLY A 204 0.84 29.92 8.75
N PHE A 205 -0.48 29.72 8.79
CA PHE A 205 -1.44 30.77 8.46
C PHE A 205 -2.77 30.61 9.22
N ASP A 206 -3.61 31.65 9.15
CA ASP A 206 -4.86 31.73 9.91
C ASP A 206 -5.79 30.51 9.64
N PRO A 207 -6.30 29.83 10.70
CA PRO A 207 -7.24 28.72 10.59
C PRO A 207 -8.46 28.98 9.69
N TYR A 208 -8.89 30.24 9.57
CA TYR A 208 -10.00 30.64 8.69
C TYR A 208 -9.81 30.15 7.25
N TYR A 209 -8.59 30.16 6.71
CA TYR A 209 -8.40 29.81 5.29
C TYR A 209 -8.62 28.32 5.01
N PHE A 210 -8.37 27.42 5.97
CA PHE A 210 -8.74 26.01 5.81
C PHE A 210 -10.26 25.85 5.68
N THR A 211 -11.07 26.63 6.40
CA THR A 211 -12.54 26.62 6.23
C THR A 211 -12.96 27.08 4.83
N VAL A 212 -12.23 28.03 4.26
CA VAL A 212 -12.46 28.53 2.90
C VAL A 212 -12.14 27.45 1.86
N TYR A 213 -11.04 26.73 2.04
CA TYR A 213 -10.60 25.68 1.10
C TYR A 213 -11.45 24.41 1.21
N ASN A 214 -11.73 23.94 2.41
CA ASN A 214 -12.62 22.80 2.65
C ASN A 214 -14.05 23.13 2.21
N GLY A 215 -14.56 24.33 2.53
CA GLY A 215 -15.90 24.76 2.13
C GLY A 215 -16.07 24.90 0.62
N HIS A 216 -14.99 25.19 -0.12
CA HIS A 216 -15.00 25.21 -1.59
C HIS A 216 -14.98 23.82 -2.19
N THR A 217 -14.09 22.95 -1.69
CA THR A 217 -13.83 21.65 -2.32
C THR A 217 -14.70 20.51 -1.79
N ASN A 218 -15.24 20.63 -0.58
CA ASN A 218 -16.00 19.58 0.09
C ASN A 218 -15.28 18.21 0.07
N PRO A 219 -14.09 18.09 0.69
CA PRO A 219 -13.36 16.82 0.77
C PRO A 219 -14.13 15.79 1.62
N THR A 220 -13.90 14.50 1.35
CA THR A 220 -14.45 13.38 2.14
C THR A 220 -13.75 13.18 3.48
N PHE A 221 -12.55 13.76 3.60
CA PHE A 221 -11.71 13.74 4.78
C PHE A 221 -10.72 14.90 4.72
N SER A 222 -10.48 15.57 5.85
CA SER A 222 -9.38 16.53 5.95
C SER A 222 -8.71 16.48 7.32
N VAL A 223 -7.39 16.39 7.33
CA VAL A 223 -6.58 16.31 8.56
C VAL A 223 -5.47 17.38 8.57
N GLY A 224 -5.31 18.08 9.67
CA GLY A 224 -4.23 19.06 9.85
C GLY A 224 -3.07 18.55 10.68
N GLU A 225 -1.85 18.88 10.27
CA GLU A 225 -0.65 18.71 11.08
C GLU A 225 -0.42 19.89 12.03
N ASN A 226 -1.08 19.84 13.19
CA ASN A 226 -0.85 20.75 14.30
C ASN A 226 0.14 20.10 15.28
N TRP A 227 1.44 20.21 15.01
CA TRP A 227 2.48 19.53 15.79
C TRP A 227 2.64 20.15 17.18
N SER A 228 1.79 19.71 18.12
CA SER A 228 1.84 20.15 19.52
C SER A 228 1.47 19.02 20.48
N ALA A 229 2.26 18.87 21.54
CA ALA A 229 1.88 18.01 22.68
C ALA A 229 0.70 18.59 23.48
N ASN A 230 0.39 19.87 23.31
CA ASN A 230 -0.68 20.53 24.04
C ASN A 230 -2.03 20.34 23.36
N LYS A 231 -2.88 19.49 23.97
CA LYS A 231 -4.23 19.19 23.49
C LYS A 231 -5.08 20.43 23.20
N GLN A 232 -4.96 21.47 24.03
CA GLN A 232 -5.75 22.69 23.83
C GLN A 232 -5.38 23.39 22.53
N VAL A 233 -4.07 23.44 22.20
CA VAL A 233 -3.59 24.08 20.96
C VAL A 233 -4.14 23.35 19.73
N VAL A 234 -4.17 22.02 19.77
CA VAL A 234 -4.73 21.20 18.68
C VAL A 234 -6.25 21.36 18.62
N GLN A 235 -6.95 21.28 19.76
CA GLN A 235 -8.41 21.41 19.82
C GLN A 235 -8.89 22.80 19.37
N ASP A 236 -8.17 23.87 19.71
CA ASP A 236 -8.50 25.22 19.27
C ASP A 236 -8.47 25.33 17.73
N TRP A 237 -7.50 24.67 17.09
CA TRP A 237 -7.43 24.59 15.63
C TRP A 237 -8.54 23.72 15.04
N VAL A 238 -8.83 22.55 15.63
CA VAL A 238 -9.98 21.71 15.24
C VAL A 238 -11.29 22.51 15.29
N ASN A 239 -11.54 23.22 16.39
CA ASN A 239 -12.74 24.04 16.58
C ASN A 239 -12.83 25.18 15.56
N ALA A 240 -11.69 25.76 15.18
CA ALA A 240 -11.65 26.87 14.23
C ALA A 240 -11.85 26.40 12.77
N THR A 241 -11.44 25.19 12.43
CA THR A 241 -11.44 24.69 11.04
C THR A 241 -12.56 23.71 10.73
N GLY A 242 -13.06 22.97 11.72
CA GLY A 242 -13.95 21.83 11.53
C GLY A 242 -13.28 20.61 10.85
N SER A 243 -11.95 20.63 10.69
CA SER A 243 -11.17 19.49 10.19
C SER A 243 -10.76 18.56 11.33
N THR A 244 -10.31 17.35 11.00
CA THR A 244 -9.57 16.54 11.99
C THR A 244 -8.15 17.06 12.14
N ALA A 245 -7.46 16.68 13.20
CA ALA A 245 -6.04 16.93 13.38
C ALA A 245 -5.31 15.65 13.78
N PHE A 246 -4.03 15.56 13.41
CA PHE A 246 -3.17 14.48 13.92
C PHE A 246 -3.05 14.58 15.44
N ASP A 247 -3.25 13.45 16.14
CA ASP A 247 -3.23 13.40 17.60
C ASP A 247 -1.80 13.30 18.15
N PHE A 248 -1.05 14.40 18.03
CA PHE A 248 0.30 14.52 18.58
C PHE A 248 0.34 14.28 20.09
N SER A 249 -0.76 14.55 20.81
CA SER A 249 -0.83 14.29 22.25
C SER A 249 -0.91 12.80 22.59
N THR A 250 -1.65 12.00 21.81
CA THR A 250 -1.61 10.54 21.88
C THR A 250 -0.25 10.00 21.45
N TYR A 251 0.34 10.54 20.37
CA TYR A 251 1.70 10.20 19.94
C TYR A 251 2.71 10.35 21.08
N TYR A 252 2.82 11.53 21.70
CA TYR A 252 3.78 11.77 22.78
C TYR A 252 3.51 10.88 24.00
N THR A 253 2.24 10.65 24.33
CA THR A 253 1.86 9.76 25.43
C THR A 253 2.30 8.33 25.15
N LEU A 254 1.98 7.77 23.98
CA LEU A 254 2.36 6.41 23.63
C LEU A 254 3.88 6.24 23.58
N LYS A 255 4.61 7.18 22.98
CA LYS A 255 6.08 7.16 22.98
C LYS A 255 6.65 7.16 24.41
N ALA A 256 6.08 7.96 25.33
CA ALA A 256 6.46 7.95 26.74
C ALA A 256 6.12 6.63 27.44
N VAL A 257 4.97 6.02 27.16
CA VAL A 257 4.58 4.70 27.69
C VAL A 257 5.61 3.65 27.30
N ILE A 258 6.03 3.61 26.04
CA ILE A 258 7.02 2.64 25.54
C ILE A 258 8.40 2.90 26.16
N LYS A 259 8.81 4.17 26.20
CA LYS A 259 10.13 4.58 26.72
C LYS A 259 10.30 4.31 28.20
N ASP A 260 9.29 4.68 29.00
CA ASP A 260 9.34 4.58 30.46
C ASP A 260 8.76 3.26 30.97
N ASN A 261 8.17 2.46 30.07
CA ASN A 261 7.45 1.23 30.34
C ASN A 261 6.32 1.42 31.38
N ASN A 262 5.68 2.59 31.37
CA ASN A 262 4.71 3.01 32.37
C ASN A 262 3.35 3.32 31.73
N TYR A 263 2.43 2.36 31.83
CA TYR A 263 1.12 2.41 31.19
C TYR A 263 0.10 3.28 31.93
N SER A 264 0.45 3.79 33.12
CA SER A 264 -0.39 4.75 33.84
C SER A 264 -0.62 6.06 33.07
N TYR A 265 0.26 6.38 32.11
CA TYR A 265 0.16 7.57 31.27
C TYR A 265 -1.00 7.55 30.29
N LEU A 266 -1.59 6.38 30.00
CA LEU A 266 -2.69 6.24 29.03
C LEU A 266 -4.04 6.76 29.53
N SER A 267 -4.17 7.09 30.82
CA SER A 267 -5.39 7.65 31.38
C SER A 267 -5.17 8.99 32.09
N THR A 268 -6.07 9.92 31.84
CA THR A 268 -6.21 11.15 32.62
C THR A 268 -7.67 11.32 33.02
N GLN A 269 -7.95 11.34 34.32
CA GLN A 269 -9.31 11.47 34.86
C GLN A 269 -10.30 10.40 34.33
N GLY A 270 -9.81 9.19 34.05
CA GLY A 270 -10.64 8.07 33.59
C GLY A 270 -10.91 8.02 32.08
N ALA A 271 -10.43 9.01 31.32
CA ALA A 271 -10.48 9.02 29.86
C ALA A 271 -9.09 8.76 29.25
N PRO A 272 -8.98 8.39 27.96
CA PRO A 272 -7.73 8.42 27.22
C PRO A 272 -6.98 9.74 27.44
N SER A 273 -5.67 9.69 27.66
CA SER A 273 -4.91 10.89 28.01
C SER A 273 -4.68 11.86 26.85
N GLY A 274 -4.64 11.37 25.61
CA GLY A 274 -4.48 12.17 24.40
C GLY A 274 -5.74 12.91 23.95
N GLY A 275 -5.77 13.33 22.68
CA GLY A 275 -6.82 14.15 22.07
C GLY A 275 -8.14 13.39 21.94
N ILE A 276 -8.05 12.09 21.66
CA ILE A 276 -9.21 11.18 21.65
C ILE A 276 -9.96 11.08 22.99
N GLY A 277 -9.38 11.56 24.10
CA GLY A 277 -10.08 11.69 25.38
C GLY A 277 -10.99 12.93 25.48
N TRP A 278 -10.90 13.88 24.55
CA TRP A 278 -11.68 15.12 24.52
C TRP A 278 -12.68 15.14 23.37
N ASP A 279 -12.21 14.91 22.15
CA ASP A 279 -13.01 15.03 20.93
C ASP A 279 -12.62 13.96 19.91
N PRO A 280 -12.88 12.68 20.22
CA PRO A 280 -12.35 11.57 19.44
C PRO A 280 -12.77 11.56 17.96
N ARG A 281 -13.90 12.22 17.63
CA ARG A 281 -14.35 12.39 16.24
C ARG A 281 -13.33 13.13 15.36
N HIS A 282 -12.61 14.09 15.93
CA HIS A 282 -11.74 15.00 15.18
C HIS A 282 -10.24 14.72 15.37
N TYR A 283 -9.88 13.57 15.94
CA TYR A 283 -8.49 13.19 16.11
C TYR A 283 -8.14 11.99 15.23
N THR A 284 -7.11 12.18 14.40
CA THR A 284 -6.48 11.12 13.61
C THR A 284 -5.26 10.62 14.36
N THR A 285 -5.35 9.42 14.92
CA THR A 285 -4.30 8.88 15.79
C THR A 285 -3.20 8.24 14.96
N PHE A 286 -1.94 8.33 15.40
CA PHE A 286 -0.78 7.79 14.71
C PHE A 286 0.34 7.51 15.72
N ILE A 287 1.36 6.76 15.32
CA ILE A 287 2.52 6.49 16.18
C ILE A 287 3.85 6.91 15.56
N GLU A 288 3.94 6.97 14.23
CA GLU A 288 5.03 7.58 13.46
C GLU A 288 4.46 8.15 12.16
N ASN A 289 5.19 9.10 11.60
CA ASN A 289 5.00 9.67 10.27
C ASN A 289 6.37 9.84 9.59
N HIS A 290 6.44 10.52 8.45
CA HIS A 290 7.71 10.70 7.73
C HIS A 290 8.71 11.63 8.46
N ASP A 291 8.27 12.52 9.36
CA ASP A 291 9.15 13.46 10.06
C ASP A 291 9.67 12.93 11.40
N THR A 292 8.78 12.32 12.18
CA THR A 292 9.02 11.99 13.60
C THR A 292 10.29 11.16 13.87
N PRO A 293 10.71 10.20 13.01
CA PRO A 293 11.96 9.47 13.23
C PRO A 293 13.21 10.36 13.28
N ASP A 294 13.23 11.43 12.47
CA ASP A 294 14.40 12.31 12.28
C ASP A 294 14.30 13.60 13.10
N TYR A 295 13.11 14.17 13.21
CA TYR A 295 12.88 15.46 13.88
C TYR A 295 12.46 15.33 15.35
N ASP A 296 12.13 14.12 15.83
CA ASP A 296 11.91 13.83 17.24
C ASP A 296 12.71 12.60 17.73
N PRO A 297 14.05 12.60 17.55
CA PRO A 297 14.89 11.43 17.82
C PRO A 297 14.86 11.00 19.30
N GLY A 298 14.50 11.91 20.22
CA GLY A 298 14.33 11.60 21.64
C GLY A 298 13.16 10.66 21.96
N ASN A 299 12.24 10.50 21.01
CA ASN A 299 11.08 9.61 21.06
C ASN A 299 11.11 8.52 19.96
N ASN A 300 12.23 8.36 19.25
CA ASN A 300 12.42 7.25 18.32
C ASN A 300 12.76 5.96 19.11
N VAL A 301 11.73 5.36 19.74
CA VAL A 301 11.84 4.21 20.67
C VAL A 301 11.20 2.93 20.14
N LEU A 302 10.66 2.95 18.92
CA LEU A 302 9.96 1.80 18.35
C LEU A 302 10.91 0.86 17.62
N ASN A 303 10.51 -0.40 17.54
CA ASN A 303 11.14 -1.44 16.75
C ASN A 303 10.13 -2.57 16.49
N GLY A 304 10.50 -3.53 15.64
CA GLY A 304 9.61 -4.65 15.28
C GLY A 304 9.09 -5.48 16.46
N ASN A 305 9.72 -5.44 17.64
CA ASN A 305 9.24 -6.18 18.81
C ASN A 305 8.23 -5.41 19.65
N ASN A 306 8.18 -4.08 19.58
CA ASN A 306 7.36 -3.27 20.48
C ASN A 306 6.27 -2.45 19.76
N VAL A 307 6.35 -2.28 18.44
CA VAL A 307 5.41 -1.45 17.67
C VAL A 307 3.97 -1.97 17.69
N GLY A 308 3.79 -3.30 17.78
CA GLY A 308 2.47 -3.95 17.80
C GLY A 308 1.58 -3.46 18.94
N GLN A 309 2.13 -3.19 20.14
CA GLN A 309 1.32 -2.71 21.27
C GLN A 309 0.80 -1.29 21.05
N SER A 310 1.55 -0.45 20.33
CA SER A 310 1.09 0.90 19.97
C SER A 310 -0.05 0.80 18.97
N TYR A 311 0.08 -0.04 17.94
CA TYR A 311 -1.02 -0.28 16.99
C TYR A 311 -2.23 -0.94 17.64
N ALA A 312 -2.04 -1.81 18.64
CA ALA A 312 -3.14 -2.39 19.40
C ALA A 312 -3.96 -1.30 20.10
N TYR A 313 -3.31 -0.27 20.65
CA TYR A 313 -4.00 0.91 21.17
C TYR A 313 -4.72 1.67 20.05
N LEU A 314 -4.00 2.09 18.99
CA LEU A 314 -4.57 2.92 17.92
C LEU A 314 -5.77 2.28 17.22
N LEU A 315 -5.68 0.98 16.90
CA LEU A 315 -6.67 0.28 16.09
C LEU A 315 -7.89 -0.17 16.91
N THR A 316 -7.75 -0.37 18.22
CA THR A 316 -8.90 -0.71 19.08
C THR A 316 -9.58 0.49 19.71
N HIS A 317 -8.96 1.68 19.71
CA HIS A 317 -9.51 2.89 20.33
C HIS A 317 -10.26 3.78 19.32
N PRO A 318 -11.09 4.71 19.82
CA PRO A 318 -11.65 5.80 19.02
C PRO A 318 -10.57 6.72 18.42
N GLY A 319 -11.02 7.63 17.55
CA GLY A 319 -10.20 8.31 16.56
C GLY A 319 -10.08 7.52 15.25
N VAL A 320 -9.58 8.19 14.22
CA VAL A 320 -9.26 7.57 12.92
C VAL A 320 -7.78 7.14 12.95
N PRO A 321 -7.44 5.85 12.94
CA PRO A 321 -6.06 5.40 13.03
C PRO A 321 -5.32 5.59 11.70
N CYS A 322 -4.09 6.10 11.78
CA CYS A 322 -3.14 6.24 10.68
C CYS A 322 -1.95 5.29 10.87
N ILE A 323 -1.75 4.42 9.90
CA ILE A 323 -0.67 3.44 9.82
C ILE A 323 0.50 4.06 9.04
N TYR A 324 1.73 3.77 9.45
CA TYR A 324 2.94 4.29 8.82
C TYR A 324 3.50 3.27 7.83
N TRP A 325 3.85 3.69 6.62
CA TRP A 325 4.30 2.79 5.54
C TRP A 325 5.41 1.83 5.99
N PRO A 326 6.54 2.28 6.57
CA PRO A 326 7.60 1.38 6.98
C PRO A 326 7.17 0.29 7.95
N HIS A 327 6.27 0.59 8.89
CA HIS A 327 5.76 -0.44 9.81
C HIS A 327 4.95 -1.51 9.08
N MET A 328 4.13 -1.10 8.10
CA MET A 328 3.27 -2.01 7.36
C MET A 328 4.04 -2.84 6.33
N TYR A 329 5.03 -2.24 5.64
CA TYR A 329 5.63 -2.85 4.45
C TYR A 329 7.16 -3.03 4.49
N GLU A 330 7.89 -2.34 5.36
CA GLU A 330 9.37 -2.40 5.40
C GLU A 330 9.93 -3.14 6.63
N TRP A 331 9.16 -3.23 7.72
CA TRP A 331 9.61 -3.84 8.99
C TRP A 331 9.38 -5.36 9.06
N GLY A 332 9.04 -5.96 7.92
CA GLY A 332 8.91 -7.42 7.75
C GLY A 332 7.53 -7.97 8.11
N SER A 333 7.26 -9.18 7.62
CA SER A 333 5.92 -9.79 7.62
C SER A 333 5.33 -10.03 9.00
N ALA A 334 6.15 -10.17 10.06
CA ALA A 334 5.66 -10.32 11.42
C ALA A 334 4.90 -9.06 11.87
N VAL A 335 5.49 -7.88 11.67
CA VAL A 335 4.86 -6.59 12.00
C VAL A 335 3.65 -6.35 11.11
N THR A 336 3.78 -6.60 9.80
CA THR A 336 2.67 -6.51 8.84
C THR A 336 1.46 -7.33 9.29
N ASN A 337 1.66 -8.60 9.67
CA ASN A 337 0.59 -9.49 10.05
C ASN A 337 -0.08 -9.08 11.37
N GLU A 338 0.69 -8.57 12.35
CA GLU A 338 0.13 -8.01 13.58
C GLU A 338 -0.79 -6.81 13.29
N ILE A 339 -0.33 -5.87 12.45
CA ILE A 339 -1.13 -4.69 12.08
C ILE A 339 -2.40 -5.13 11.34
N LYS A 340 -2.31 -6.04 10.35
CA LYS A 340 -3.47 -6.56 9.62
C LYS A 340 -4.50 -7.23 10.55
N ALA A 341 -4.04 -8.05 11.50
CA ALA A 341 -4.94 -8.68 12.46
C ALA A 341 -5.67 -7.65 13.32
N LEU A 342 -4.98 -6.59 13.75
CA LEU A 342 -5.59 -5.51 14.53
C LEU A 342 -6.57 -4.64 13.72
N ILE A 343 -6.31 -4.42 12.42
CA ILE A 343 -7.30 -3.79 11.53
C ILE A 343 -8.55 -4.66 11.46
N GLN A 344 -8.39 -5.98 11.29
CA GLN A 344 -9.54 -6.88 11.22
C GLN A 344 -10.37 -6.85 12.52
N VAL A 345 -9.72 -6.87 13.69
CA VAL A 345 -10.40 -6.70 14.98
C VAL A 345 -11.22 -5.40 15.02
N ARG A 346 -10.65 -4.30 14.53
CA ARG A 346 -11.37 -3.01 14.45
C ARG A 346 -12.62 -3.11 13.58
N LYS A 347 -12.47 -3.68 12.38
CA LYS A 347 -13.55 -3.83 11.39
C LYS A 347 -14.66 -4.76 11.89
N ASP A 348 -14.29 -5.92 12.42
CA ASP A 348 -15.23 -6.94 12.91
C ASP A 348 -16.05 -6.45 14.11
N ALA A 349 -15.43 -5.65 14.98
CA ALA A 349 -16.11 -5.05 16.12
C ALA A 349 -17.00 -3.87 15.73
N GLY A 350 -16.82 -3.29 14.53
CA GLY A 350 -17.46 -2.04 14.13
C GLY A 350 -16.95 -0.86 14.98
N ILE A 351 -15.66 -0.85 15.31
CA ILE A 351 -15.05 0.26 16.05
C ILE A 351 -14.84 1.44 15.11
N HIS A 352 -15.22 2.63 15.58
CA HIS A 352 -15.20 3.85 14.83
C HIS A 352 -14.68 5.03 15.65
N SER A 353 -14.53 6.20 15.01
CA SER A 353 -13.88 7.35 15.61
C SER A 353 -14.52 7.81 16.91
N GLU A 354 -15.82 7.63 17.11
CA GLU A 354 -16.54 8.01 18.35
C GLU A 354 -16.84 6.82 19.30
N SER A 355 -16.25 5.63 19.09
CA SER A 355 -16.54 4.44 19.90
C SER A 355 -16.24 4.67 21.39
N PRO A 356 -17.19 4.39 22.30
CA PRO A 356 -16.96 4.58 23.74
C PRO A 356 -15.85 3.70 24.29
N VAL A 357 -14.97 4.29 25.11
CA VAL A 357 -13.91 3.58 25.85
C VAL A 357 -14.21 3.62 27.34
N THR A 358 -14.08 2.48 28.00
CA THR A 358 -14.03 2.39 29.47
C THR A 358 -12.67 1.87 29.90
N ILE A 359 -11.92 2.69 30.62
CA ILE A 359 -10.61 2.32 31.17
C ILE A 359 -10.81 1.67 32.54
N HIS A 360 -10.38 0.41 32.67
CA HIS A 360 -10.53 -0.38 33.89
C HIS A 360 -9.28 -0.36 34.76
N ARG A 361 -8.10 -0.31 34.13
CA ARG A 361 -6.79 -0.24 34.79
C ARG A 361 -5.87 0.67 33.98
N SER A 362 -5.10 1.51 34.67
CA SER A 362 -4.07 2.36 34.08
C SER A 362 -2.98 2.57 35.13
N GLU A 363 -2.01 1.67 35.14
CA GLU A 363 -1.03 1.50 36.21
C GLU A 363 0.37 1.27 35.62
N ASN A 364 1.40 1.25 36.47
CA ASN A 364 2.73 0.86 36.01
C ASN A 364 2.72 -0.61 35.53
N GLY A 365 3.13 -0.83 34.29
CA GLY A 365 3.15 -2.15 33.65
C GLY A 365 1.80 -2.73 33.20
N LEU A 366 0.66 -2.07 33.41
CA LEU A 366 -0.65 -2.60 33.00
C LEU A 366 -1.63 -1.49 32.58
N TYR A 367 -2.21 -1.65 31.40
CA TYR A 367 -3.39 -0.91 30.96
C TYR A 367 -4.45 -1.88 30.46
N VAL A 368 -5.71 -1.66 30.87
CA VAL A 368 -6.86 -2.47 30.45
C VAL A 368 -8.02 -1.56 30.15
N ALA A 369 -8.60 -1.70 28.94
CA ALA A 369 -9.77 -0.95 28.51
C ALA A 369 -10.73 -1.83 27.71
N SER A 370 -12.03 -1.55 27.82
CA SER A 370 -13.04 -2.06 26.90
C SER A 370 -13.49 -0.96 25.95
N ILE A 371 -13.66 -1.32 24.68
CA ILE A 371 -14.11 -0.42 23.63
C ILE A 371 -15.37 -1.00 23.03
N ALA A 372 -16.44 -0.21 23.01
CA ALA A 372 -17.71 -0.59 22.42
C ALA A 372 -17.71 -0.22 20.93
N GLY A 373 -17.59 -1.23 20.07
CA GLY A 373 -17.92 -1.08 18.66
C GLY A 373 -19.41 -1.27 18.40
N ASP A 374 -19.86 -0.91 17.21
CA ASP A 374 -21.27 -1.02 16.81
C ASP A 374 -21.76 -2.47 16.72
N ILE A 375 -20.84 -3.43 16.52
CA ILE A 375 -21.16 -4.86 16.38
C ILE A 375 -20.95 -5.57 17.70
N HIS A 376 -19.74 -5.47 18.28
CA HIS A 376 -19.41 -6.07 19.56
C HIS A 376 -18.33 -5.29 20.29
N SER A 377 -18.20 -5.53 21.60
CA SER A 377 -17.15 -4.91 22.40
C SER A 377 -15.83 -5.65 22.27
N VAL A 378 -14.71 -4.93 22.33
CA VAL A 378 -13.37 -5.51 22.46
C VAL A 378 -12.73 -5.12 23.80
N PHE A 379 -11.87 -5.98 24.32
CA PHE A 379 -10.99 -5.69 25.45
C PHE A 379 -9.55 -5.62 24.98
N LEU A 380 -8.86 -4.52 25.29
CA LEU A 380 -7.42 -4.40 25.14
C LEU A 380 -6.75 -4.53 26.50
N LYS A 381 -5.75 -5.41 26.60
CA LYS A 381 -4.72 -5.40 27.64
C LYS A 381 -3.40 -4.97 27.02
N MET A 382 -2.71 -4.03 27.64
CA MET A 382 -1.35 -3.63 27.31
C MET A 382 -0.43 -3.72 28.54
N GLY A 383 0.85 -3.97 28.28
CA GLY A 383 1.91 -4.02 29.27
C GLY A 383 2.35 -5.41 29.67
N TYR A 384 3.46 -5.46 30.42
CA TYR A 384 4.12 -6.69 30.87
C TYR A 384 3.53 -7.26 32.17
N GLY A 385 2.68 -6.49 32.85
CA GLY A 385 1.98 -6.92 34.06
C GLY A 385 1.11 -8.15 33.79
N ASN A 386 1.10 -9.07 34.75
CA ASN A 386 0.23 -10.23 34.69
C ASN A 386 -1.23 -9.80 34.79
N TRP A 387 -2.07 -10.39 33.95
CA TRP A 387 -3.51 -10.18 33.92
C TRP A 387 -4.17 -11.48 33.46
N GLY A 388 -5.25 -11.91 34.13
CA GLY A 388 -5.84 -13.25 33.97
C GLY A 388 -6.54 -13.45 32.62
N ASP A 389 -7.55 -12.61 32.35
CA ASP A 389 -8.35 -12.44 31.13
C ASP A 389 -9.58 -11.56 31.53
N PRO A 390 -10.48 -11.14 30.62
CA PRO A 390 -11.64 -10.33 31.02
C PRO A 390 -12.57 -11.05 32.01
N ALA A 391 -12.68 -12.39 31.92
CA ALA A 391 -13.54 -13.19 32.78
C ALA A 391 -13.04 -13.20 34.24
N ALA A 392 -11.73 -13.27 34.44
CA ALA A 392 -11.08 -13.24 35.75
C ALA A 392 -11.29 -11.91 36.51
N GLU A 393 -11.56 -10.81 35.81
CA GLU A 393 -11.89 -9.50 36.39
C GLU A 393 -13.40 -9.27 36.60
N GLY A 394 -14.23 -10.28 36.35
CA GLY A 394 -15.67 -10.19 36.56
C GLY A 394 -16.40 -9.36 35.51
N MET A 395 -15.84 -9.24 34.30
CA MET A 395 -16.36 -8.36 33.24
C MET A 395 -17.47 -8.98 32.38
N GLY A 396 -18.04 -10.12 32.79
CA GLY A 396 -19.14 -10.79 32.07
C GLY A 396 -18.70 -11.33 30.70
N SER A 397 -19.67 -11.84 29.91
CA SER A 397 -19.56 -12.39 28.54
C SER A 397 -18.48 -13.46 28.25
N THR A 398 -18.65 -14.20 27.15
CA THR A 398 -17.71 -15.26 26.72
C THR A 398 -16.64 -14.63 25.82
N TRP A 399 -15.51 -14.23 26.37
CA TRP A 399 -14.47 -13.53 25.60
C TRP A 399 -13.56 -14.50 24.84
N THR A 400 -13.24 -14.20 23.59
CA THR A 400 -12.29 -14.96 22.78
C THR A 400 -11.09 -14.10 22.43
N LEU A 401 -9.88 -14.65 22.57
CA LEU A 401 -8.65 -13.96 22.17
C LEU A 401 -8.69 -13.72 20.66
N ALA A 402 -8.66 -12.45 20.25
CA ALA A 402 -8.78 -12.03 18.85
C ALA A 402 -7.42 -11.68 18.24
N ALA A 403 -6.52 -11.05 19.01
CA ALA A 403 -5.15 -10.74 18.61
C ALA A 403 -4.22 -10.68 19.82
N SER A 404 -2.92 -10.94 19.63
CA SER A 404 -1.92 -10.78 20.70
C SER A 404 -0.52 -10.64 20.14
N GLY A 405 0.33 -9.94 20.87
CA GLY A 405 1.75 -9.83 20.57
C GLY A 405 2.53 -9.41 21.80
N THR A 406 3.74 -8.90 21.59
CA THR A 406 4.59 -8.45 22.70
C THR A 406 3.90 -7.33 23.48
N ASN A 407 3.64 -7.58 24.76
CA ASN A 407 3.01 -6.64 25.69
C ASN A 407 1.60 -6.17 25.30
N TYR A 408 0.86 -6.92 24.47
CA TYR A 408 -0.57 -6.68 24.31
C TYR A 408 -1.36 -7.96 24.01
N ALA A 409 -2.65 -7.91 24.34
CA ALA A 409 -3.62 -8.91 23.93
C ALA A 409 -4.99 -8.24 23.79
N VAL A 410 -5.77 -8.70 22.82
CA VAL A 410 -7.10 -8.19 22.50
C VAL A 410 -8.10 -9.34 22.51
N TRP A 411 -9.24 -9.15 23.16
CA TRP A 411 -10.34 -10.11 23.18
C TRP A 411 -11.59 -9.48 22.58
N SER A 412 -12.40 -10.29 21.90
CA SER A 412 -13.72 -9.91 21.39
C SER A 412 -14.83 -10.54 22.23
N GLU A 413 -15.91 -9.79 22.45
CA GLU A 413 -17.08 -10.25 23.19
C GLU A 413 -17.83 -11.35 22.42
N GLY A 414 -17.98 -12.52 23.03
CA GLY A 414 -18.89 -13.56 22.55
C GLY A 414 -20.32 -13.26 22.99
N GLY A 415 -21.15 -12.82 22.04
CA GLY A 415 -22.59 -12.62 22.18
C GLY A 415 -23.37 -13.42 21.15
N THR A 416 -24.47 -14.04 21.59
CA THR A 416 -25.42 -14.81 20.79
C THR A 416 -26.11 -13.95 19.72
N GLY A 417 -25.73 -14.13 18.44
CA GLY A 417 -26.54 -13.73 17.28
C GLY A 417 -25.77 -12.99 16.17
N GLY A 418 -25.29 -13.76 15.18
CA GLY A 418 -24.69 -13.28 13.91
C GLY A 418 -23.22 -12.90 14.08
N GLY A 419 -22.23 -13.68 13.66
CA GLY A 419 -22.11 -14.56 12.51
C GLY A 419 -20.64 -14.44 12.11
N GLY A 420 -19.95 -15.57 11.96
CA GLY A 420 -18.65 -15.56 11.31
C GLY A 420 -18.76 -14.84 9.97
N GLY A 421 -17.69 -14.14 9.58
CA GLY A 421 -17.68 -13.25 8.43
C GLY A 421 -18.49 -13.75 7.23
N GLY A 422 -19.36 -12.88 6.72
CA GLY A 422 -19.53 -12.72 5.27
C GLY A 422 -20.48 -13.63 4.50
N GLY A 423 -21.17 -14.60 5.11
CA GLY A 423 -22.12 -15.44 4.34
C GLY A 423 -23.13 -16.27 5.14
N SER A 424 -24.22 -16.66 4.49
CA SER A 424 -25.25 -17.56 5.03
C SER A 424 -25.62 -18.62 3.99
N MET A 425 -25.62 -19.89 4.38
CA MET A 425 -26.04 -20.99 3.51
C MET A 425 -27.32 -21.65 4.04
N THR A 426 -28.22 -22.07 3.15
CA THR A 426 -29.38 -22.89 3.52
C THR A 426 -29.14 -24.31 3.07
N VAL A 427 -29.21 -25.27 3.99
CA VAL A 427 -29.04 -26.70 3.71
C VAL A 427 -30.38 -27.41 3.70
N TYR A 428 -30.51 -28.44 2.86
CA TYR A 428 -31.72 -29.22 2.63
C TYR A 428 -31.43 -30.70 2.90
N VAL A 429 -32.32 -31.39 3.60
CA VAL A 429 -32.21 -32.84 3.84
C VAL A 429 -33.57 -33.54 3.89
N GLN A 430 -33.65 -34.79 3.45
CA GLN A 430 -34.83 -35.64 3.64
C GLN A 430 -34.68 -36.60 4.83
N GLY A 431 -35.78 -36.87 5.56
CA GLY A 431 -35.84 -37.90 6.60
C GLY A 431 -35.30 -37.52 7.99
N TYR A 432 -34.86 -36.28 8.18
CA TYR A 432 -34.39 -35.72 9.45
C TYR A 432 -35.17 -34.46 9.81
N SER A 433 -35.35 -34.16 11.10
CA SER A 433 -36.15 -33.02 11.56
C SER A 433 -35.35 -31.90 12.24
N HIS A 434 -34.09 -32.17 12.59
CA HIS A 434 -33.21 -31.22 13.27
C HIS A 434 -31.82 -31.22 12.65
N ALA A 435 -31.13 -30.08 12.75
CA ALA A 435 -29.75 -29.93 12.35
C ALA A 435 -28.95 -29.23 13.45
N TYR A 436 -27.78 -29.76 13.78
CA TYR A 436 -26.78 -29.13 14.61
C TYR A 436 -25.57 -28.80 13.74
N ALA A 437 -25.15 -27.54 13.70
CA ALA A 437 -24.03 -27.11 12.88
C ALA A 437 -22.98 -26.40 13.72
N TRP A 438 -21.71 -26.48 13.31
CA TRP A 438 -20.60 -25.79 13.97
C TRP A 438 -19.53 -25.32 12.96
N ASP A 439 -18.81 -24.27 13.33
CA ASP A 439 -17.68 -23.77 12.54
C ASP A 439 -16.42 -24.63 12.76
N SER A 440 -15.31 -24.29 12.07
CA SER A 440 -14.02 -24.98 12.22
C SER A 440 -13.42 -24.88 13.64
N ASN A 441 -13.91 -23.94 14.45
CA ASN A 441 -13.49 -23.71 15.83
C ASN A 441 -14.42 -24.40 16.85
N GLN A 442 -15.34 -25.26 16.40
CA GLN A 442 -16.33 -25.96 17.22
C GLN A 442 -17.41 -25.07 17.85
N ASN A 443 -17.59 -23.84 17.36
CA ASN A 443 -18.66 -22.97 17.83
C ASN A 443 -20.00 -23.40 17.22
N PRO A 444 -21.06 -23.58 18.02
CA PRO A 444 -22.37 -23.97 17.51
C PRO A 444 -23.01 -22.83 16.70
N LEU A 445 -23.42 -23.13 15.46
CA LEU A 445 -24.09 -22.22 14.55
C LEU A 445 -25.63 -22.38 14.55
N LEU A 446 -26.15 -23.51 15.07
CA LEU A 446 -27.59 -23.83 15.14
C LEU A 446 -28.05 -24.18 16.56
N GLY A 447 -27.62 -23.39 17.55
CA GLY A 447 -27.98 -23.60 18.96
C GLY A 447 -27.32 -24.86 19.57
N ALA A 448 -27.69 -25.20 20.82
CA ALA A 448 -27.13 -26.36 21.51
C ALA A 448 -27.67 -27.69 20.95
N TRP A 449 -26.88 -28.78 21.07
CA TRP A 449 -27.31 -30.13 20.71
C TRP A 449 -28.67 -30.49 21.35
N PRO A 450 -29.66 -31.06 20.60
CA PRO A 450 -29.56 -31.67 19.27
C PRO A 450 -29.70 -30.72 18.06
N GLY A 451 -29.55 -29.42 18.27
CA GLY A 451 -29.58 -28.40 17.22
C GLY A 451 -30.97 -27.80 17.02
N THR A 452 -31.14 -27.12 15.89
CA THR A 452 -32.35 -26.37 15.55
C THR A 452 -33.32 -27.23 14.75
N ALA A 453 -34.63 -27.09 15.03
CA ALA A 453 -35.68 -27.73 14.24
C ALA A 453 -35.71 -27.14 12.83
N MET A 454 -35.71 -28.01 11.82
CA MET A 454 -35.73 -27.62 10.42
C MET A 454 -37.15 -27.31 9.94
N THR A 455 -37.29 -26.40 8.98
CA THR A 455 -38.57 -26.04 8.38
C THR A 455 -38.92 -27.04 7.27
N ALA A 456 -40.17 -27.49 7.20
CA ALA A 456 -40.60 -28.40 6.14
C ALA A 456 -40.80 -27.63 4.81
N GLY A 457 -40.05 -28.01 3.78
CA GLY A 457 -40.10 -27.48 2.43
C GLY A 457 -40.90 -28.36 1.45
N ALA A 458 -40.83 -28.02 0.16
CA ALA A 458 -41.47 -28.79 -0.92
C ALA A 458 -40.71 -30.10 -1.21
N GLY A 459 -41.38 -31.08 -1.84
CA GLY A 459 -40.73 -32.31 -2.30
C GLY A 459 -40.29 -33.30 -1.22
N GLY A 460 -40.53 -33.02 0.06
CA GLY A 460 -40.09 -33.87 1.19
C GLY A 460 -38.77 -33.42 1.84
N TRP A 461 -38.22 -32.28 1.42
CA TRP A 461 -37.01 -31.67 1.97
C TRP A 461 -37.31 -30.81 3.19
N ASN A 462 -36.52 -30.99 4.25
CA ASN A 462 -36.49 -30.07 5.38
C ASN A 462 -35.26 -29.16 5.25
N GLU A 463 -35.40 -27.88 5.61
CA GLU A 463 -34.38 -26.86 5.41
C GLU A 463 -34.01 -26.09 6.68
N VAL A 464 -32.78 -25.60 6.73
CA VAL A 464 -32.30 -24.69 7.78
C VAL A 464 -31.19 -23.79 7.25
N THR A 465 -31.20 -22.52 7.68
CA THR A 465 -30.16 -21.54 7.34
C THR A 465 -29.08 -21.53 8.42
N ILE A 466 -27.83 -21.73 7.99
CA ILE A 466 -26.62 -21.68 8.81
C ILE A 466 -25.89 -20.37 8.47
N SER A 467 -25.55 -19.59 9.50
CA SER A 467 -24.83 -18.32 9.34
C SER A 467 -23.33 -18.53 9.13
N ALA A 468 -22.97 -19.23 8.05
CA ALA A 468 -21.62 -19.41 7.52
C ALA A 468 -21.70 -19.82 6.04
N ASP A 469 -20.65 -19.56 5.26
CA ASP A 469 -20.52 -20.08 3.88
C ASP A 469 -20.13 -21.56 3.83
N CYS A 470 -19.51 -22.07 4.89
CA CYS A 470 -19.16 -23.47 5.09
C CYS A 470 -19.34 -23.85 6.56
N SER A 471 -19.81 -25.06 6.82
CA SER A 471 -19.99 -25.56 8.19
C SER A 471 -19.95 -27.08 8.27
N ASN A 472 -19.58 -27.58 9.44
CA ASN A 472 -19.86 -28.96 9.81
C ASN A 472 -21.30 -29.08 10.31
N VAL A 473 -22.01 -30.15 9.96
CA VAL A 473 -23.42 -30.35 10.29
C VAL A 473 -23.73 -31.81 10.63
N ILE A 474 -24.63 -32.01 11.59
CA ILE A 474 -25.26 -33.30 11.90
C ILE A 474 -26.77 -33.13 11.73
N PHE A 475 -27.38 -33.99 10.92
CA PHE A 475 -28.83 -34.10 10.85
C PHE A 475 -29.31 -35.18 11.81
N SER A 476 -30.38 -34.91 12.55
CA SER A 476 -30.96 -35.84 13.52
C SER A 476 -32.49 -35.74 13.56
N ASN A 477 -33.13 -36.69 14.23
CA ASN A 477 -34.54 -36.61 14.60
C ASN A 477 -34.67 -36.22 16.07
N ASN A 478 -34.31 -34.96 16.37
CA ASN A 478 -34.26 -34.42 17.73
C ASN A 478 -33.32 -35.24 18.65
N GLY A 479 -32.12 -35.53 18.15
CA GLY A 479 -31.08 -36.28 18.87
C GLY A 479 -31.12 -37.80 18.71
N ALA A 480 -32.14 -38.36 18.04
CA ALA A 480 -32.21 -39.77 17.67
C ALA A 480 -31.95 -39.99 16.18
N GLY A 481 -31.35 -41.14 15.81
CA GLY A 481 -31.15 -41.53 14.40
C GLY A 481 -30.41 -40.46 13.60
N GLN A 482 -29.18 -40.17 14.00
CA GLN A 482 -28.35 -39.09 13.42
C GLN A 482 -27.48 -39.55 12.25
N THR A 483 -27.05 -38.59 11.42
CA THR A 483 -25.95 -38.78 10.46
C THR A 483 -24.60 -38.89 11.20
N ALA A 484 -23.55 -39.26 10.47
CA ALA A 484 -22.19 -38.95 10.91
C ALA A 484 -21.98 -37.42 10.92
N ASP A 485 -20.84 -36.96 11.43
CA ASP A 485 -20.41 -35.56 11.27
C ASP A 485 -20.19 -35.31 9.77
N LEU A 486 -21.00 -34.43 9.20
CA LEU A 486 -20.92 -34.02 7.79
C LEU A 486 -20.27 -32.64 7.70
N SER A 487 -19.82 -32.28 6.51
CA SER A 487 -19.34 -30.93 6.20
C SER A 487 -19.90 -30.50 4.85
N THR A 488 -20.29 -29.24 4.73
CA THR A 488 -20.82 -28.66 3.49
C THR A 488 -20.56 -27.15 3.41
N CYS A 489 -20.65 -26.62 2.18
CA CYS A 489 -20.55 -25.21 1.84
C CYS A 489 -21.76 -24.78 0.98
N ASN A 490 -21.87 -23.48 0.71
CA ASN A 490 -22.99 -22.86 -0.01
C ASN A 490 -23.23 -23.41 -1.44
N ASP A 491 -22.24 -24.09 -2.03
CA ASP A 491 -22.25 -24.72 -3.35
C ASP A 491 -22.84 -26.14 -3.36
N MET A 492 -22.97 -26.80 -2.20
CA MET A 492 -23.51 -28.16 -2.06
C MET A 492 -24.60 -28.28 -0.98
N PRO A 493 -25.73 -27.58 -1.08
CA PRO A 493 -26.67 -27.48 0.02
C PRO A 493 -27.59 -28.70 0.24
N TYR A 494 -27.71 -29.67 -0.69
CA TYR A 494 -28.68 -30.78 -0.57
C TYR A 494 -28.02 -32.08 -0.10
N TYR A 495 -28.50 -32.70 0.97
CA TYR A 495 -28.01 -34.00 1.47
C TYR A 495 -29.06 -35.10 1.31
N GLU A 496 -28.72 -36.18 0.59
CA GLU A 496 -29.57 -37.37 0.47
C GLU A 496 -28.72 -38.65 0.38
N ASN A 497 -29.13 -39.70 1.09
CA ASN A 497 -28.53 -41.05 1.01
C ASN A 497 -27.00 -41.11 1.22
N GLY A 498 -26.44 -40.21 2.02
CA GLY A 498 -25.00 -40.18 2.32
C GLY A 498 -24.18 -39.26 1.41
N THR A 499 -24.82 -38.52 0.50
CA THR A 499 -24.16 -37.70 -0.51
C THR A 499 -24.72 -36.27 -0.51
N TRP A 500 -23.84 -35.29 -0.76
CA TRP A 500 -24.21 -33.89 -0.96
C TRP A 500 -24.37 -33.58 -2.45
N TYR A 501 -25.29 -32.66 -2.78
CA TYR A 501 -25.62 -32.24 -4.14
C TYR A 501 -25.78 -30.71 -4.19
N ALA A 502 -25.37 -30.12 -5.31
CA ALA A 502 -25.49 -28.68 -5.56
C ALA A 502 -26.94 -28.22 -5.84
N SER A 503 -27.80 -29.15 -6.25
CA SER A 503 -29.21 -28.91 -6.59
C SER A 503 -30.09 -30.09 -6.18
N GLU A 504 -31.41 -29.91 -6.14
CA GLU A 504 -32.37 -30.94 -5.70
C GLU A 504 -32.20 -32.28 -6.47
N PRO A 505 -31.74 -33.36 -5.82
CA PRO A 505 -31.62 -34.68 -6.41
C PRO A 505 -32.97 -35.20 -6.92
N GLY A 506 -33.04 -35.55 -8.20
CA GLY A 506 -34.26 -36.10 -8.83
C GLY A 506 -35.34 -35.07 -9.20
N GLY A 507 -35.17 -33.79 -8.84
CA GLY A 507 -35.94 -32.69 -9.38
C GLY A 507 -35.42 -32.32 -10.75
N GLY A 508 -36.20 -32.59 -11.81
CA GLY A 508 -35.79 -32.36 -13.19
C GLY A 508 -35.43 -30.90 -13.49
N GLY A 509 -34.15 -30.55 -13.36
CA GLY A 509 -33.50 -29.40 -13.99
C GLY A 509 -32.78 -29.89 -15.24
N GLY A 510 -33.15 -29.35 -16.40
CA GLY A 510 -32.79 -29.88 -17.71
C GLY A 510 -31.28 -29.99 -17.93
N GLY A 511 -30.88 -31.08 -18.57
CA GLY A 511 -29.57 -31.17 -19.19
C GLY A 511 -29.36 -29.94 -20.07
N SER A 512 -28.28 -29.20 -19.78
CA SER A 512 -27.76 -28.29 -20.77
C SER A 512 -27.33 -29.14 -21.96
N SER A 513 -27.81 -28.80 -23.15
CA SER A 513 -27.29 -29.35 -24.41
C SER A 513 -25.92 -28.76 -24.76
N GLY A 514 -25.12 -28.45 -23.74
CA GLY A 514 -23.85 -27.77 -23.80
C GLY A 514 -22.70 -28.74 -24.01
N SER A 515 -21.66 -28.30 -24.72
CA SER A 515 -20.40 -29.03 -24.76
C SER A 515 -19.25 -28.05 -24.87
N MET A 516 -18.28 -28.19 -23.98
CA MET A 516 -17.04 -27.42 -23.99
C MET A 516 -15.85 -28.31 -24.36
N THR A 517 -14.89 -27.74 -25.11
CA THR A 517 -13.58 -28.36 -25.29
C THR A 517 -12.59 -27.62 -24.40
N VAL A 518 -11.93 -28.35 -23.52
CA VAL A 518 -10.91 -27.82 -22.60
C VAL A 518 -9.51 -28.18 -23.08
N TYR A 519 -8.55 -27.29 -22.86
CA TYR A 519 -7.18 -27.39 -23.31
C TYR A 519 -6.23 -27.33 -22.12
N ALA A 520 -5.26 -28.24 -22.04
CA ALA A 520 -4.21 -28.25 -21.01
C ALA A 520 -2.83 -28.57 -21.57
N GLN A 521 -1.78 -28.00 -20.96
CA GLN A 521 -0.38 -28.29 -21.28
C GLN A 521 0.29 -29.10 -20.16
N GLY A 522 1.14 -30.06 -20.53
CA GLY A 522 1.92 -30.86 -19.57
C GLY A 522 1.17 -32.05 -18.94
N TYR A 523 -0.05 -32.33 -19.39
CA TYR A 523 -0.91 -33.41 -18.90
C TYR A 523 -1.33 -34.35 -20.04
N THR A 524 -1.66 -35.60 -19.71
CA THR A 524 -2.06 -36.62 -20.70
C THR A 524 -3.48 -37.14 -20.50
N HIS A 525 -4.10 -36.90 -19.34
CA HIS A 525 -5.43 -37.37 -18.98
C HIS A 525 -6.22 -36.28 -18.24
N ALA A 526 -7.54 -36.33 -18.37
CA ALA A 526 -8.46 -35.53 -17.59
C ALA A 526 -9.59 -36.38 -17.02
N TYR A 527 -9.89 -36.17 -15.74
CA TYR A 527 -11.09 -36.66 -15.09
C TYR A 527 -11.98 -35.47 -14.79
N ALA A 528 -13.24 -35.49 -15.23
CA ALA A 528 -14.19 -34.40 -15.00
C ALA A 528 -15.49 -34.94 -14.44
N TRP A 529 -16.19 -34.11 -13.67
CA TRP A 529 -17.50 -34.41 -13.10
C TRP A 529 -18.40 -33.19 -13.11
N ASP A 530 -19.71 -33.42 -13.21
CA ASP A 530 -20.71 -32.37 -13.12
C ASP A 530 -20.89 -31.88 -11.67
N ALA A 531 -21.74 -30.87 -11.46
CA ALA A 531 -22.05 -30.33 -10.14
C ALA A 531 -22.70 -31.36 -9.18
N ASN A 532 -23.08 -32.55 -9.67
CA ASN A 532 -23.66 -33.65 -8.91
C ASN A 532 -22.69 -34.83 -8.74
N LEU A 533 -21.39 -34.64 -9.02
CA LEU A 533 -20.33 -35.66 -8.94
C LEU A 533 -20.48 -36.81 -9.95
N ASN A 534 -21.31 -36.68 -10.98
CA ASN A 534 -21.38 -37.69 -12.03
C ASN A 534 -20.14 -37.59 -12.93
N PRO A 535 -19.41 -38.71 -13.16
CA PRO A 535 -18.22 -38.68 -14.00
C PRO A 535 -18.58 -38.39 -15.45
N LEU A 536 -18.00 -37.32 -16.00
CA LEU A 536 -18.18 -36.89 -17.38
C LEU A 536 -17.12 -37.48 -18.32
N LEU A 537 -15.96 -37.90 -17.80
CA LEU A 537 -14.83 -38.43 -18.58
C LEU A 537 -14.41 -39.85 -18.15
N GLY A 538 -15.39 -40.71 -17.85
CA GLY A 538 -15.15 -42.10 -17.41
C GLY A 538 -14.61 -42.18 -15.98
N ALA A 539 -14.22 -43.37 -15.53
CA ALA A 539 -13.69 -43.57 -14.18
C ALA A 539 -12.25 -43.04 -14.04
N TRP A 540 -11.85 -42.67 -12.82
CA TRP A 540 -10.49 -42.25 -12.50
C TRP A 540 -9.42 -43.25 -13.03
N PRO A 541 -8.32 -42.80 -13.69
CA PRO A 541 -7.80 -41.42 -13.80
C PRO A 541 -8.41 -40.55 -14.91
N GLY A 542 -9.58 -40.94 -15.42
CA GLY A 542 -10.29 -40.21 -16.46
C GLY A 542 -9.86 -40.63 -17.86
N SER A 543 -10.19 -39.80 -18.84
CA SER A 543 -9.97 -40.08 -20.25
C SER A 543 -8.67 -39.44 -20.75
N ALA A 544 -8.00 -40.08 -21.71
CA ALA A 544 -6.79 -39.54 -22.32
C ALA A 544 -7.11 -38.27 -23.12
N LEU A 545 -6.27 -37.24 -22.98
CA LEU A 545 -6.35 -36.02 -23.77
C LEU A 545 -5.92 -36.30 -25.22
N GLY A 546 -6.64 -35.71 -26.16
CA GLY A 546 -6.26 -35.66 -27.57
C GLY A 546 -5.20 -34.59 -27.86
N THR A 547 -4.70 -34.55 -29.09
CA THR A 547 -3.75 -33.53 -29.54
C THR A 547 -4.50 -32.30 -30.04
N GLY A 548 -4.30 -31.15 -29.38
CA GLY A 548 -4.83 -29.86 -29.77
C GLY A 548 -3.80 -28.99 -30.52
N PRO A 549 -4.19 -27.78 -30.96
CA PRO A 549 -3.31 -26.83 -31.65
C PRO A 549 -2.26 -26.23 -30.70
N ASN A 550 -1.18 -25.64 -31.26
CA ASN A 550 -0.18 -24.85 -30.53
C ASN A 550 0.43 -25.52 -29.26
N GLY A 551 0.58 -26.85 -29.27
CA GLY A 551 1.17 -27.61 -28.16
C GLY A 551 0.21 -27.90 -27.00
N TRP A 552 -1.08 -27.59 -27.16
CA TRP A 552 -2.12 -27.95 -26.20
C TRP A 552 -2.58 -29.39 -26.38
N SER A 553 -2.95 -30.04 -25.28
CA SER A 553 -3.73 -31.27 -25.29
C SER A 553 -5.19 -30.93 -25.00
N GLU A 554 -6.14 -31.57 -25.67
CA GLU A 554 -7.56 -31.18 -25.61
C GLU A 554 -8.50 -32.35 -25.28
N ILE A 555 -9.65 -32.04 -24.67
CA ILE A 555 -10.74 -33.00 -24.52
C ILE A 555 -12.09 -32.29 -24.48
N SER A 556 -13.12 -32.92 -25.05
CA SER A 556 -14.49 -32.40 -25.01
C SER A 556 -15.27 -32.99 -23.85
N ILE A 557 -16.01 -32.13 -23.16
CA ILE A 557 -16.90 -32.45 -22.04
C ILE A 557 -18.32 -32.10 -22.48
N SER A 558 -19.27 -32.99 -22.19
CA SER A 558 -20.68 -32.83 -22.58
C SER A 558 -21.48 -32.01 -21.56
N GLU A 559 -20.91 -30.89 -21.11
CA GLU A 559 -21.50 -29.88 -20.24
C GLU A 559 -20.89 -28.51 -20.60
N ASP A 560 -21.55 -27.40 -20.24
CA ASP A 560 -21.02 -26.04 -20.44
C ASP A 560 -20.02 -25.61 -19.35
N CYS A 561 -20.05 -26.27 -18.21
CA CYS A 561 -19.15 -26.10 -17.08
C CYS A 561 -18.92 -27.45 -16.40
N ALA A 562 -17.72 -27.68 -15.87
CA ALA A 562 -17.42 -28.90 -15.13
C ALA A 562 -16.28 -28.68 -14.14
N ASN A 563 -16.28 -29.50 -13.09
CA ASN A 563 -15.08 -29.73 -12.29
C ASN A 563 -14.15 -30.68 -13.05
N ILE A 564 -12.84 -30.46 -12.95
CA ILE A 564 -11.85 -31.20 -13.73
C ILE A 564 -10.51 -31.33 -12.97
N ILE A 565 -9.88 -32.48 -13.11
CA ILE A 565 -8.49 -32.74 -12.70
C ILE A 565 -7.71 -33.14 -13.94
N PHE A 566 -6.58 -32.47 -14.18
CA PHE A 566 -5.61 -32.91 -15.17
C PHE A 566 -4.54 -33.78 -14.51
N SER A 567 -4.14 -34.85 -15.19
CA SER A 567 -3.10 -35.76 -14.69
C SER A 567 -2.27 -36.38 -15.81
N ASN A 568 -1.18 -37.01 -15.42
CA ASN A 568 -0.39 -37.91 -16.23
C ASN A 568 -0.79 -39.36 -15.95
N ASN A 569 -1.99 -39.74 -16.43
CA ASN A 569 -2.60 -41.06 -16.21
C ASN A 569 -2.65 -41.44 -14.72
N GLY A 570 -3.12 -40.51 -13.89
CA GLY A 570 -3.23 -40.68 -12.44
C GLY A 570 -2.00 -40.29 -11.62
N SER A 571 -0.90 -39.86 -12.25
CA SER A 571 0.27 -39.26 -11.59
C SER A 571 0.37 -37.77 -11.93
N ASN A 572 1.15 -36.96 -11.19
CA ASN A 572 1.29 -35.50 -11.45
C ASN A 572 -0.07 -34.81 -11.66
N GLN A 573 -0.93 -34.89 -10.66
CA GLN A 573 -2.30 -34.39 -10.73
C GLN A 573 -2.34 -32.90 -10.35
N THR A 574 -3.21 -32.14 -10.98
CA THR A 574 -3.61 -30.82 -10.47
C THR A 574 -4.41 -30.98 -9.17
N SER A 575 -4.60 -29.90 -8.42
CA SER A 575 -5.74 -29.81 -7.50
C SER A 575 -7.05 -29.90 -8.29
N ASP A 576 -8.17 -30.04 -7.59
CA ASP A 576 -9.50 -29.93 -8.22
C ASP A 576 -9.65 -28.54 -8.83
N LEU A 577 -10.00 -28.48 -10.11
CA LEU A 577 -10.20 -27.24 -10.86
C LEU A 577 -11.66 -27.13 -11.30
N TYR A 578 -12.09 -25.91 -11.60
CA TYR A 578 -13.39 -25.62 -12.17
C TYR A 578 -13.24 -24.76 -13.43
N THR A 579 -13.98 -25.08 -14.48
CA THR A 579 -13.99 -24.29 -15.72
C THR A 579 -15.34 -24.33 -16.42
N CYS A 580 -15.57 -23.32 -17.25
CA CYS A 580 -16.73 -23.14 -18.11
C CYS A 580 -16.26 -22.86 -19.56
N SER A 581 -17.19 -22.97 -20.52
CA SER A 581 -16.94 -22.79 -21.96
C SER A 581 -16.30 -21.45 -22.36
N ASP A 582 -16.38 -20.43 -21.52
CA ASP A 582 -15.80 -19.09 -21.70
C ASP A 582 -14.34 -18.99 -21.23
N SER A 583 -13.81 -19.97 -20.49
CA SER A 583 -12.41 -20.02 -20.03
C SER A 583 -11.74 -21.40 -20.16
N PRO A 584 -11.62 -21.97 -21.37
CA PRO A 584 -11.28 -23.38 -21.54
C PRO A 584 -9.77 -23.72 -21.49
N TYR A 585 -8.84 -22.76 -21.38
CA TYR A 585 -7.40 -23.00 -21.48
C TYR A 585 -6.71 -23.02 -20.11
N TYR A 586 -6.10 -24.13 -19.70
CA TYR A 586 -5.41 -24.27 -18.41
C TYR A 586 -3.89 -24.48 -18.55
N SER A 587 -3.09 -23.53 -18.08
CA SER A 587 -1.63 -23.65 -18.02
C SER A 587 -1.05 -22.84 -16.86
N ASN A 588 0.07 -23.29 -16.31
CA ASN A 588 0.78 -22.65 -15.19
C ASN A 588 -0.12 -22.30 -13.98
N GLY A 589 -1.12 -23.12 -13.68
CA GLY A 589 -1.99 -22.94 -12.52
C GLY A 589 -3.14 -21.95 -12.71
N ALA A 590 -3.36 -21.43 -13.93
CA ALA A 590 -4.42 -20.47 -14.22
C ALA A 590 -5.26 -20.86 -15.45
N TRP A 591 -6.50 -20.36 -15.49
CA TRP A 591 -7.42 -20.48 -16.62
C TRP A 591 -7.40 -19.24 -17.50
N TYR A 592 -7.60 -19.42 -18.80
CA TYR A 592 -7.64 -18.34 -19.79
C TYR A 592 -8.83 -18.50 -20.74
N ALA A 593 -9.45 -17.36 -21.09
CA ALA A 593 -10.56 -17.26 -22.04
C ALA A 593 -10.18 -17.62 -23.48
N THR A 594 -8.92 -17.42 -23.84
CA THR A 594 -8.35 -17.67 -25.17
C THR A 594 -6.97 -18.28 -25.02
N ASP A 595 -6.47 -19.00 -26.03
CA ASP A 595 -5.14 -19.61 -26.04
C ASP A 595 -4.06 -18.56 -25.69
N PRO A 596 -3.45 -18.61 -24.48
CA PRO A 596 -2.43 -17.64 -24.07
C PRO A 596 -1.13 -17.78 -24.88
N ASN A 597 -0.95 -18.90 -25.60
CA ASN A 597 0.16 -19.15 -26.52
C ASN A 597 -0.24 -18.89 -27.99
N GLY A 598 -1.53 -18.62 -28.25
CA GLY A 598 -2.13 -18.47 -29.56
C GLY A 598 -2.02 -17.04 -30.11
N GLY A 599 -0.78 -16.56 -30.28
CA GLY A 599 -0.48 -15.39 -31.10
C GLY A 599 0.48 -14.37 -30.49
N GLY A 600 1.78 -14.52 -30.76
CA GLY A 600 2.65 -13.37 -31.02
C GLY A 600 3.55 -12.83 -29.91
N SER A 601 3.84 -13.56 -28.83
CA SER A 601 4.85 -13.10 -27.86
C SER A 601 6.26 -13.60 -28.20
N THR A 602 7.15 -12.68 -28.51
CA THR A 602 8.60 -12.93 -28.65
C THR A 602 9.34 -12.50 -27.38
N LEU A 603 10.24 -13.32 -26.86
CA LEU A 603 11.22 -12.95 -25.84
C LEU A 603 12.44 -12.33 -26.52
N THR A 604 12.74 -11.07 -26.21
CA THR A 604 13.98 -10.42 -26.64
C THR A 604 15.02 -10.50 -25.52
N VAL A 605 16.13 -11.18 -25.77
CA VAL A 605 17.24 -11.25 -24.81
C VAL A 605 18.37 -10.31 -25.23
N TYR A 606 18.91 -9.57 -24.25
CA TYR A 606 20.05 -8.66 -24.41
C TYR A 606 21.25 -9.18 -23.63
N VAL A 607 22.46 -9.06 -24.18
CA VAL A 607 23.70 -9.50 -23.55
C VAL A 607 24.90 -8.63 -23.94
N GLN A 608 25.92 -8.57 -23.08
CA GLN A 608 27.23 -7.94 -23.39
C GLN A 608 28.34 -8.99 -23.51
N GLY A 609 29.28 -8.79 -24.44
CA GLY A 609 30.50 -9.62 -24.56
C GLY A 609 30.35 -10.96 -25.30
N TYR A 610 29.17 -11.22 -25.89
CA TYR A 610 28.89 -12.43 -26.67
C TYR A 610 28.36 -12.06 -28.06
N SER A 611 28.58 -12.95 -29.03
CA SER A 611 28.20 -12.73 -30.45
C SER A 611 27.10 -13.66 -30.95
N HIS A 612 26.82 -14.76 -30.25
CA HIS A 612 25.84 -15.78 -30.63
C HIS A 612 25.02 -16.23 -29.42
N PHE A 613 23.84 -16.78 -29.70
CA PHE A 613 23.01 -17.42 -28.69
C PHE A 613 22.35 -18.68 -29.23
N TYR A 614 22.23 -19.70 -28.38
CA TYR A 614 21.48 -20.93 -28.66
C TYR A 614 20.30 -21.01 -27.69
N ALA A 615 19.09 -21.19 -28.20
CA ALA A 615 17.87 -21.15 -27.40
C ALA A 615 16.97 -22.37 -27.64
N TRP A 616 16.39 -22.89 -26.55
CA TRP A 616 15.48 -24.05 -26.58
C TRP A 616 14.47 -24.01 -25.43
N GLY A 617 13.33 -24.64 -25.63
CA GLY A 617 12.25 -24.75 -24.66
C GLY A 617 11.21 -25.75 -25.15
N ASP A 618 10.47 -26.38 -24.22
CA ASP A 618 9.34 -27.28 -24.51
C ASP A 618 9.63 -28.37 -25.56
N GLY A 619 10.84 -28.94 -25.50
CA GLY A 619 11.28 -30.01 -26.39
C GLY A 619 11.61 -29.56 -27.82
N GLN A 620 11.64 -28.25 -28.09
CA GLN A 620 12.00 -27.67 -29.39
C GLN A 620 13.22 -26.74 -29.27
N THR A 621 14.00 -26.66 -30.36
CA THR A 621 15.08 -25.68 -30.50
C THR A 621 14.56 -24.46 -31.24
N TYR A 622 14.74 -23.27 -30.67
CA TYR A 622 14.27 -21.99 -31.22
C TYR A 622 15.29 -21.30 -32.13
N THR A 623 16.58 -21.63 -31.99
CA THR A 623 17.65 -21.15 -32.86
C THR A 623 18.10 -22.23 -33.85
N ASN A 624 19.00 -21.87 -34.77
CA ASN A 624 19.71 -22.87 -35.58
C ASN A 624 20.50 -23.85 -34.70
N GLY A 625 21.01 -24.94 -35.29
CA GLY A 625 21.91 -25.86 -34.61
C GLY A 625 23.13 -25.15 -34.01
N TRP A 626 23.76 -25.77 -33.01
CA TRP A 626 24.93 -25.22 -32.31
C TRP A 626 25.98 -24.66 -33.30
N PRO A 627 26.48 -23.42 -33.12
CA PRO A 627 26.43 -22.55 -31.93
C PRO A 627 25.22 -21.61 -31.81
N GLY A 628 24.15 -21.85 -32.58
CA GLY A 628 22.92 -21.05 -32.53
C GLY A 628 22.93 -19.88 -33.50
N SER A 629 22.14 -18.84 -33.20
CA SER A 629 21.93 -17.67 -34.05
C SER A 629 22.87 -16.52 -33.65
N THR A 630 23.28 -15.71 -34.63
CA THR A 630 24.08 -14.49 -34.38
C THR A 630 23.23 -13.42 -33.72
N LEU A 631 23.77 -12.76 -32.69
CA LEU A 631 23.12 -11.63 -32.02
C LEU A 631 23.28 -10.35 -32.84
N THR A 632 22.27 -9.47 -32.81
CA THR A 632 22.31 -8.16 -33.47
C THR A 632 22.88 -7.10 -32.53
N ASN A 633 23.84 -6.30 -33.01
CA ASN A 633 24.43 -5.21 -32.24
C ASN A 633 23.43 -4.04 -32.12
N ASN A 634 23.18 -3.56 -30.90
CA ASN A 634 22.26 -2.47 -30.59
C ASN A 634 22.93 -1.08 -30.52
N GLY A 635 24.23 -0.96 -30.79
CA GLY A 635 24.96 0.32 -30.82
C GLY A 635 25.51 0.79 -29.47
N ASP A 636 24.88 0.40 -28.36
CA ASP A 636 25.24 0.85 -26.99
C ASP A 636 26.02 -0.21 -26.18
N GLY A 637 26.82 -1.03 -26.87
CA GLY A 637 27.60 -2.13 -26.25
C GLY A 637 26.79 -3.39 -25.91
N TRP A 638 25.47 -3.36 -26.10
CA TRP A 638 24.57 -4.51 -25.97
C TRP A 638 24.31 -5.18 -27.31
N TYR A 639 24.17 -6.50 -27.28
CA TYR A 639 23.76 -7.35 -28.39
C TYR A 639 22.45 -8.03 -28.03
N TYR A 640 21.54 -8.21 -28.99
CA TYR A 640 20.24 -8.82 -28.72
C TYR A 640 19.88 -9.95 -29.68
N GLY A 641 19.02 -10.84 -29.20
CA GLY A 641 18.43 -11.94 -29.95
C GLY A 641 16.94 -12.06 -29.66
N VAL A 642 16.16 -12.40 -30.67
CA VAL A 642 14.70 -12.57 -30.55
C VAL A 642 14.38 -14.06 -30.58
N ILE A 643 13.65 -14.53 -29.58
CA ILE A 643 13.22 -15.92 -29.42
C ILE A 643 11.70 -15.97 -29.64
N PRO A 644 11.20 -16.84 -30.54
CA PRO A 644 9.76 -17.01 -30.77
C PRO A 644 9.09 -17.83 -29.66
N ALA A 645 9.33 -17.47 -28.41
CA ALA A 645 8.73 -18.03 -27.20
C ALA A 645 8.72 -16.96 -26.10
N ASN A 646 7.85 -17.09 -25.10
CA ASN A 646 7.78 -16.16 -23.97
C ASN A 646 8.77 -16.51 -22.83
N CYS A 647 9.25 -17.74 -22.82
CA CYS A 647 10.28 -18.26 -21.93
C CYS A 647 11.24 -19.12 -22.74
N SER A 648 12.51 -19.12 -22.37
CA SER A 648 13.50 -19.97 -23.03
C SER A 648 14.68 -20.27 -22.14
N ASN A 649 15.25 -21.46 -22.34
CA ASN A 649 16.64 -21.68 -22.01
C ASN A 649 17.51 -21.01 -23.06
N VAL A 650 18.62 -20.39 -22.65
CA VAL A 650 19.53 -19.65 -23.52
C VAL A 650 20.97 -19.92 -23.10
N ILE A 651 21.85 -20.14 -24.07
CA ILE A 651 23.31 -20.11 -23.90
C ILE A 651 23.86 -19.00 -24.79
N PHE A 652 24.52 -18.00 -24.18
CA PHE A 652 25.29 -17.01 -24.94
C PHE A 652 26.70 -17.52 -25.17
N ASN A 653 27.23 -17.34 -26.39
CA ASN A 653 28.54 -17.82 -26.77
C ASN A 653 29.22 -16.92 -27.82
N ASN A 654 30.51 -17.15 -28.07
CA ASN A 654 31.29 -16.51 -29.11
C ASN A 654 31.61 -17.47 -30.25
N ASN A 655 30.58 -17.81 -31.04
CA ASN A 655 30.65 -18.73 -32.17
C ASN A 655 31.19 -20.12 -31.77
N GLY A 656 30.68 -20.66 -30.67
CA GLY A 656 31.02 -21.98 -30.12
C GLY A 656 32.16 -21.98 -29.08
N ALA A 657 32.79 -20.84 -28.80
CA ALA A 657 33.77 -20.65 -27.73
C ALA A 657 33.26 -19.66 -26.68
N ASN A 658 33.85 -19.61 -25.48
CA ASN A 658 33.49 -18.69 -24.38
C ASN A 658 31.97 -18.59 -24.17
N GLN A 659 31.38 -19.64 -23.59
CA GLN A 659 29.93 -19.76 -23.38
C GLN A 659 29.52 -19.50 -21.93
N THR A 660 28.28 -19.07 -21.73
CA THR A 660 27.63 -19.07 -20.40
C THR A 660 27.28 -20.49 -19.97
N ALA A 661 26.89 -20.67 -18.71
CA ALA A 661 26.09 -21.83 -18.31
C ALA A 661 24.73 -21.79 -19.03
N ASP A 662 23.94 -22.85 -18.88
CA ASP A 662 22.55 -22.88 -19.34
C ASP A 662 21.75 -21.89 -18.49
N LEU A 663 21.21 -20.85 -19.13
CA LEU A 663 20.44 -19.79 -18.49
C LEU A 663 18.96 -19.99 -18.80
N TYR A 664 18.08 -19.55 -17.91
CA TYR A 664 16.63 -19.57 -18.13
C TYR A 664 16.04 -18.19 -17.85
N THR A 665 15.18 -17.69 -18.75
CA THR A 665 14.47 -16.42 -18.57
C THR A 665 13.08 -16.45 -19.21
N CYS A 666 12.20 -15.57 -18.72
CA CYS A 666 10.82 -15.40 -19.13
C CYS A 666 10.46 -13.91 -19.25
N GLY A 667 9.50 -13.60 -20.11
CA GLY A 667 8.95 -12.25 -20.30
C GLY A 667 9.23 -11.68 -21.70
N PRO A 668 8.72 -10.48 -22.00
CA PRO A 668 8.88 -9.88 -23.33
C PRO A 668 10.33 -9.44 -23.63
N THR A 669 11.08 -9.05 -22.60
CA THR A 669 12.48 -8.60 -22.71
C THR A 669 13.28 -9.01 -21.47
N SER A 670 14.54 -9.41 -21.62
CA SER A 670 15.45 -9.71 -20.50
C SER A 670 16.90 -9.32 -20.82
N TYR A 671 17.63 -8.79 -19.84
CA TYR A 671 19.03 -8.40 -19.98
C TYR A 671 19.93 -9.32 -19.15
N TYR A 672 21.02 -9.83 -19.73
CA TYR A 672 22.00 -10.66 -19.05
C TYR A 672 23.37 -9.98 -19.03
N ALA A 673 23.85 -9.66 -17.83
CA ALA A 673 25.20 -9.14 -17.60
C ALA A 673 25.70 -9.58 -16.22
N ASN A 674 27.03 -9.67 -16.06
CA ASN A 674 27.68 -10.01 -14.78
C ASN A 674 27.15 -11.30 -14.10
N GLY A 675 26.68 -12.27 -14.89
CA GLY A 675 26.22 -13.56 -14.39
C GLY A 675 24.77 -13.61 -13.89
N SER A 676 23.98 -12.55 -14.08
CA SER A 676 22.58 -12.48 -13.62
C SER A 676 21.65 -11.87 -14.68
N TRP A 677 20.37 -12.20 -14.60
CA TRP A 677 19.31 -11.60 -15.41
C TRP A 677 18.72 -10.36 -14.72
N SER A 678 18.34 -9.36 -15.50
CA SER A 678 17.60 -8.18 -15.06
C SER A 678 16.49 -7.82 -16.05
N GLY A 679 15.42 -7.17 -15.55
CA GLY A 679 14.31 -6.66 -16.36
C GLY A 679 14.65 -5.36 -17.11
N SER A 680 15.73 -4.67 -16.69
CA SER A 680 16.25 -3.44 -17.30
C SER A 680 17.77 -3.55 -17.47
N GLY A 681 18.32 -2.88 -18.48
CA GLY A 681 19.74 -2.95 -18.85
C GLY A 681 20.71 -2.24 -17.91
N SER A 682 20.42 -2.12 -16.61
CA SER A 682 21.28 -1.44 -15.63
C SER A 682 22.45 -2.33 -15.19
N ARG A 683 23.67 -1.77 -15.24
CA ARG A 683 24.91 -2.40 -14.76
C ARG A 683 24.88 -2.49 -13.23
N ALA A 684 25.49 -3.53 -12.67
CA ALA A 684 25.89 -3.51 -11.27
C ALA A 684 26.90 -2.36 -11.06
N ALA A 685 26.60 -1.42 -10.16
CA ALA A 685 27.36 -0.20 -9.99
C ALA A 685 28.81 -0.50 -9.57
N ILE A 686 29.77 -0.06 -10.40
CA ILE A 686 31.23 -0.19 -10.15
C ILE A 686 31.67 0.78 -9.04
N PHE A 687 30.86 1.80 -8.80
CA PHE A 687 31.08 2.91 -7.89
C PHE A 687 29.82 3.13 -7.06
N ASP A 688 29.97 3.29 -5.74
CA ASP A 688 28.89 3.65 -4.85
C ASP A 688 28.93 5.16 -4.63
N ASP A 689 27.89 5.88 -5.06
CA ASP A 689 27.88 7.35 -4.94
C ASP A 689 27.92 7.80 -3.47
N ASN A 690 27.45 6.96 -2.54
CA ASN A 690 27.51 7.25 -1.10
C ASN A 690 28.94 7.34 -0.56
N ASP A 691 29.90 6.67 -1.20
CA ASP A 691 31.31 6.72 -0.82
C ASP A 691 32.01 7.98 -1.32
N LEU A 692 31.40 8.74 -2.25
CA LEU A 692 31.97 9.95 -2.82
C LEU A 692 31.86 11.14 -1.87
N THR A 693 32.96 11.46 -1.21
CA THR A 693 33.06 12.58 -0.26
C THR A 693 34.11 13.59 -0.71
N ILE A 694 33.86 14.88 -0.43
CA ILE A 694 34.82 15.96 -0.66
C ILE A 694 35.04 16.73 0.63
N TYR A 695 36.25 16.64 1.18
CA TYR A 695 36.59 17.25 2.46
C TYR A 695 37.96 17.95 2.46
N PRO A 696 38.10 19.13 3.09
CA PRO A 696 37.01 19.96 3.62
C PRO A 696 36.15 20.58 2.51
N ASN A 697 34.88 20.88 2.82
CA ASN A 697 33.96 21.63 1.96
C ASN A 697 32.95 22.39 2.83
N PRO A 698 32.99 23.74 2.91
CA PRO A 698 33.85 24.66 2.16
C PRO A 698 35.35 24.56 2.51
N PHE A 699 36.24 24.97 1.59
CA PHE A 699 37.69 24.97 1.80
C PHE A 699 38.38 26.25 1.32
N PHE A 700 39.59 26.51 1.83
CA PHE A 700 40.38 27.71 1.49
C PHE A 700 41.52 27.43 0.50
N SER A 701 42.33 26.39 0.75
CA SER A 701 43.56 26.13 -0.03
C SER A 701 43.53 24.82 -0.81
N GLN A 702 43.01 23.74 -0.21
CA GLN A 702 42.92 22.41 -0.82
C GLN A 702 41.73 21.62 -0.27
N ALA A 703 41.24 20.67 -1.08
CA ALA A 703 40.26 19.68 -0.70
C ALA A 703 40.65 18.31 -1.26
N SER A 704 40.11 17.23 -0.69
CA SER A 704 40.33 15.88 -1.18
C SER A 704 39.00 15.23 -1.54
N VAL A 705 38.97 14.58 -2.70
CA VAL A 705 37.87 13.72 -3.15
C VAL A 705 38.21 12.29 -2.75
N SER A 706 37.41 11.67 -1.89
CA SER A 706 37.55 10.28 -1.48
C SER A 706 36.40 9.45 -2.04
N PHE A 707 36.68 8.22 -2.49
CA PHE A 707 35.68 7.28 -3.02
C PHE A 707 36.22 5.83 -3.01
N SER A 708 35.35 4.84 -3.15
CA SER A 708 35.75 3.43 -3.29
C SER A 708 35.32 2.86 -4.64
N LEU A 709 36.19 2.03 -5.22
CA LEU A 709 35.87 1.25 -6.42
C LEU A 709 35.64 -0.21 -6.05
N LYS A 710 34.49 -0.79 -6.47
CA LYS A 710 34.18 -2.21 -6.27
C LYS A 710 34.96 -3.12 -7.23
N THR A 711 35.46 -2.58 -8.33
CA THR A 711 36.40 -3.24 -9.27
C THR A 711 37.31 -2.19 -9.91
N ALA A 712 38.46 -2.58 -10.45
CA ALA A 712 39.35 -1.65 -11.16
C ALA A 712 38.63 -0.94 -12.32
N ALA A 713 38.81 0.37 -12.46
CA ALA A 713 38.10 1.21 -13.43
C ALA A 713 38.90 2.45 -13.84
N HIS A 714 38.58 3.02 -15.01
CA HIS A 714 39.14 4.30 -15.43
C HIS A 714 38.43 5.44 -14.72
N VAL A 715 39.16 6.31 -14.01
CA VAL A 715 38.58 7.42 -13.26
C VAL A 715 39.07 8.75 -13.78
N ARG A 716 38.13 9.65 -14.08
CA ARG A 716 38.38 11.04 -14.45
C ARG A 716 37.74 12.00 -13.47
N LEU A 717 38.49 12.98 -12.98
CA LEU A 717 38.02 14.06 -12.13
C LEU A 717 38.10 15.39 -12.87
N GLU A 718 36.97 16.09 -12.97
CA GLU A 718 36.87 17.41 -13.59
C GLU A 718 36.15 18.39 -12.66
N VAL A 719 36.49 19.67 -12.73
CA VAL A 719 35.83 20.73 -11.96
C VAL A 719 35.34 21.82 -12.89
N PHE A 720 34.08 22.21 -12.72
CA PHE A 720 33.39 23.19 -13.53
C PHE A 720 33.07 24.43 -12.69
N ASN A 721 33.30 25.64 -13.22
CA ASN A 721 32.71 26.85 -12.66
C ASN A 721 31.24 27.00 -13.09
N THR A 722 30.53 27.96 -12.50
CA THR A 722 29.11 28.23 -12.80
C THR A 722 28.85 28.74 -14.21
N SER A 723 29.89 29.15 -14.94
CA SER A 723 29.84 29.54 -16.36
C SER A 723 30.13 28.37 -17.31
N GLY A 724 30.31 27.15 -16.79
CA GLY A 724 30.56 25.93 -17.58
C GLY A 724 32.01 25.74 -18.05
N GLN A 725 32.96 26.58 -17.61
CA GLN A 725 34.38 26.34 -17.88
C GLN A 725 34.87 25.21 -17.00
N SER A 726 35.54 24.21 -17.59
CA SER A 726 36.03 23.02 -16.90
C SER A 726 37.55 23.00 -16.75
N MET A 727 38.02 22.30 -15.71
CA MET A 727 39.42 21.92 -15.54
C MET A 727 39.52 20.46 -15.11
N LYS A 728 40.32 19.67 -15.82
CA LYS A 728 40.62 18.28 -15.48
C LYS A 728 41.70 18.19 -14.41
N LEU A 729 41.38 17.54 -13.29
CA LEU A 729 42.26 17.37 -12.14
C LEU A 729 42.91 15.98 -12.06
N PHE A 730 42.23 14.95 -12.57
CA PHE A 730 42.71 13.57 -12.56
C PHE A 730 42.14 12.77 -13.74
N ASP A 731 42.89 11.80 -14.29
CA ASP A 731 42.50 10.97 -15.43
C ASP A 731 43.41 9.75 -15.52
N SER A 732 43.03 8.62 -14.90
CA SER A 732 43.85 7.39 -14.85
C SER A 732 43.02 6.17 -14.47
N ASP A 733 43.53 4.98 -14.82
CA ASP A 733 43.02 3.71 -14.29
C ASP A 733 43.40 3.54 -12.82
N LEU A 734 42.42 3.14 -12.00
CA LEU A 734 42.55 2.89 -10.57
C LEU A 734 42.15 1.43 -10.25
N ALA A 735 42.84 0.83 -9.28
CA ALA A 735 42.54 -0.53 -8.81
C ALA A 735 41.27 -0.57 -7.93
N GLU A 736 40.75 -1.75 -7.64
CA GLU A 736 39.70 -1.95 -6.63
C GLU A 736 40.16 -1.44 -5.25
N GLY A 737 39.24 -0.83 -4.49
CA GLY A 737 39.49 -0.31 -3.14
C GLY A 737 39.27 1.21 -3.00
N GLY A 738 39.61 1.74 -1.83
CA GLY A 738 39.45 3.16 -1.50
C GLY A 738 40.54 4.04 -2.10
N HIS A 739 40.15 5.20 -2.65
CA HIS A 739 41.01 6.18 -3.28
C HIS A 739 40.78 7.57 -2.73
N GLN A 740 41.83 8.40 -2.76
CA GLN A 740 41.76 9.80 -2.38
C GLN A 740 42.60 10.66 -3.33
N ILE A 741 41.97 11.69 -3.90
CA ILE A 741 42.61 12.64 -4.82
C ILE A 741 42.52 14.05 -4.22
N THR A 742 43.67 14.65 -3.92
CA THR A 742 43.76 16.02 -3.38
C THR A 742 44.00 17.03 -4.48
N PHE A 743 43.31 18.17 -4.43
CA PHE A 743 43.48 19.29 -5.34
C PHE A 743 43.47 20.64 -4.62
N HIS A 744 44.10 21.64 -5.23
CA HIS A 744 44.25 22.99 -4.68
C HIS A 744 43.31 23.99 -5.35
N ALA A 745 42.86 24.99 -4.58
CA ALA A 745 42.01 26.08 -5.09
C ALA A 745 42.67 26.85 -6.25
N SER A 746 44.00 26.94 -6.28
CA SER A 746 44.76 27.59 -7.36
C SER A 746 44.69 26.85 -8.70
N GLN A 747 44.24 25.60 -8.72
CA GLN A 747 44.07 24.81 -9.94
C GLN A 747 42.68 24.98 -10.56
N LEU A 748 41.76 25.66 -9.87
CA LEU A 748 40.37 25.79 -10.31
C LEU A 748 40.20 26.94 -11.31
N PRO A 749 39.24 26.83 -12.26
CA PRO A 749 38.90 27.94 -13.13
C PRO A 749 38.39 29.15 -12.31
N PRO A 750 38.50 30.40 -12.77
CA PRO A 750 37.98 31.55 -12.01
C PRO A 750 36.46 31.46 -11.80
N SER A 751 35.96 31.70 -10.57
CA SER A 751 34.53 31.64 -10.22
C SER A 751 34.21 32.45 -8.95
N ASN A 752 32.93 32.77 -8.73
CA ASN A 752 32.41 33.41 -7.51
C ASN A 752 32.22 32.39 -6.37
N ALA A 753 33.28 31.67 -6.00
CA ALA A 753 33.35 30.74 -4.86
C ALA A 753 32.62 29.38 -4.97
N MET A 754 31.87 29.08 -6.04
CA MET A 754 31.21 27.77 -6.21
C MET A 754 31.66 27.03 -7.47
N TYR A 755 31.78 25.70 -7.33
CA TYR A 755 32.15 24.78 -8.40
C TYR A 755 31.38 23.47 -8.32
N ILE A 756 31.29 22.77 -9.45
CA ILE A 756 30.81 21.39 -9.54
C ILE A 756 32.00 20.49 -9.83
N VAL A 757 32.24 19.51 -8.97
CA VAL A 757 33.18 18.42 -9.22
C VAL A 757 32.42 17.30 -9.91
N ARG A 758 32.96 16.79 -11.00
CA ARG A 758 32.48 15.61 -11.71
C ARG A 758 33.52 14.50 -11.62
N VAL A 759 33.12 13.37 -11.08
CA VAL A 759 33.88 12.11 -11.10
C VAL A 759 33.26 11.24 -12.18
N SER A 760 34.02 10.84 -13.19
CA SER A 760 33.60 9.85 -14.16
C SER A 760 34.30 8.54 -13.87
N VAL A 761 33.56 7.44 -13.76
CA VAL A 761 34.10 6.08 -13.60
C VAL A 761 33.66 5.28 -14.82
N ASN A 762 34.61 5.00 -15.71
CA ASN A 762 34.34 4.56 -17.08
C ASN A 762 33.35 5.52 -17.78
N ASP A 763 32.13 5.07 -18.06
CA ASP A 763 31.08 5.85 -18.75
C ASP A 763 30.07 6.51 -17.79
N GLU A 764 30.13 6.20 -16.49
CA GLU A 764 29.21 6.74 -15.47
C GLU A 764 29.77 8.04 -14.87
N GLN A 765 28.89 9.01 -14.57
CA GLN A 765 29.28 10.34 -14.08
C GLN A 765 28.55 10.69 -12.78
N TYR A 766 29.31 11.12 -11.79
CA TYR A 766 28.86 11.53 -10.47
C TYR A 766 29.26 12.97 -10.23
N THR A 767 28.41 13.75 -9.57
CA THR A 767 28.73 15.16 -9.29
C THR A 767 28.55 15.55 -7.84
N ARG A 768 29.39 16.48 -7.37
CA ARG A 768 29.33 17.07 -6.03
C ARG A 768 29.58 18.56 -6.13
N LYS A 769 28.86 19.32 -5.32
CA LYS A 769 29.09 20.77 -5.19
C LYS A 769 30.24 21.04 -4.22
N ILE A 770 31.16 21.92 -4.59
CA ILE A 770 32.21 22.42 -3.70
C ILE A 770 32.19 23.94 -3.60
N VAL A 771 32.58 24.45 -2.43
CA VAL A 771 32.65 25.89 -2.14
C VAL A 771 34.08 26.25 -1.72
N VAL A 772 34.67 27.24 -2.40
CA VAL A 772 35.97 27.83 -2.07
C VAL A 772 35.74 29.15 -1.36
N LYS A 773 36.35 29.34 -0.18
CA LYS A 773 36.21 30.57 0.63
C LYS A 773 37.38 31.52 0.47
#